data_AF-A0A6G1GZ48-F1
#
_entry.id   AF-A0A6G1GZ48-F1
#
_cell.length_a   1.000
_cell.length_b   1.000
_cell.length_c   1.000
_cell.angle_alpha   90.00
_cell.angle_beta   90.00
_cell.angle_gamma   90.00
#
_symmetry.space_group_name_H-M   'P 1'
#
loop_
_entity.id
_entity.type
_entity.pdbx_description
1 polymer ?
#
loop_
_entity_poly.entity_id
_entity_poly.type
_entity_poly.pdbx_seq_one_letter_code
_entity_poly.pdbx_strand_id
1 'polypeptide(L)'
;MPQSEGSDSPSLNSPTTSLEQQIPGAFPDQALARFSTQQSLSQAIYARRAEYTRPKRIRIKVGTWNVASFKGTEHDIGGWFVGGKGVTEALAGLSVRPQSPEDAAKDVSLDRTESVDDQERRRCKKESTIPKNDPGTLPGGEDVDLYAIGLQEIVDINSAAEALRPYTDPAPANRFKTAIKEALPPGYKLVAEQQLIGLLLLVYASPSLAPDVKSVSTTSVGTGLGGYMGNKGAVTARLLLGDTTRLVFIDSHLSAGADKGSLDRRNWDAGQITSRTRFDAITDPAGVSTPGGESIGDADFAFWFGDLNYRLTGMPGEDVRRLLMLHTKNEYDEGKYSASKVAAEIEEATVAARSRASSDQSSSSDTSAASSNDTLTNIDSTTSGEEFMLENFDPASLQTTIECLLPHDELYEVMKHRRAFHDGWREAPIKFLPTYKYDVGSVGVFDSSEKKRCPSWCDRILYRTRRDKLEYEQKLRDEAEAKQKDEEWKARGIDEAAADDGVLFDYDPDEDGDEYDEFADTQEQIVTTKEGFEDEISLEYYTSHQRVLSSDHKPLDAIFSLKYESAVPELKAKVHQDCARLLDRAENETRPTVTLIVDHSHDDHSVELDEKDPKFEGVNFGEVKYLKEKSRLVTVANVGQVPASVHFVDRPVPPGNDEGSLPTWLSATFDRDSDNASKDEKADEKQTYTLEPGEACSIRLSLRVSVLETVNKLNSHALSLDDVLVLRVENGRDHFLPIRGQWMQSALGRSIDKLIRIPEGGIRKLQRQKPVSKNPSATTSQEDNTTASTLTAKAKENEGTHADKETDTETKTPS
;
A
#
# COMPACT_ATOMS: atom_id res chain seq x y z
N MET A 1 -68.18 -3.26 -4.30
CA MET A 1 -68.33 -4.32 -5.32
C MET A 1 -66.94 -4.87 -5.61
N PRO A 2 -66.77 -6.20 -5.59
CA PRO A 2 -65.88 -6.91 -4.65
C PRO A 2 -64.74 -7.63 -5.42
N GLN A 3 -63.66 -8.16 -4.84
CA GLN A 3 -63.49 -9.38 -4.03
C GLN A 3 -61.97 -9.52 -3.79
N SER A 4 -61.46 -9.57 -2.54
CA SER A 4 -61.34 -10.70 -1.61
C SER A 4 -59.98 -11.43 -1.67
N GLU A 5 -59.33 -11.45 -0.50
CA GLU A 5 -58.56 -12.57 0.09
C GLU A 5 -57.16 -12.85 -0.51
N GLY A 6 -56.14 -13.24 0.26
CA GLY A 6 -56.00 -13.70 1.63
C GLY A 6 -54.56 -14.20 1.79
N SER A 7 -54.10 -14.30 3.04
CA SER A 7 -52.76 -14.73 3.45
C SER A 7 -52.33 -16.11 2.94
N ASP A 8 -51.03 -16.31 2.72
CA ASP A 8 -50.23 -17.32 3.44
C ASP A 8 -48.83 -17.49 2.80
N SER A 9 -47.82 -17.51 3.68
CA SER A 9 -46.45 -17.94 3.41
C SER A 9 -46.38 -19.41 2.99
N PRO A 10 -45.38 -19.79 2.18
CA PRO A 10 -44.49 -20.84 2.66
C PRO A 10 -43.00 -20.60 2.34
N SER A 11 -42.18 -21.02 3.29
CA SER A 11 -40.76 -21.31 3.18
C SER A 11 -40.45 -22.33 2.09
N LEU A 12 -39.41 -22.08 1.27
CA LEU A 12 -38.68 -23.13 0.54
C LEU A 12 -37.25 -22.65 0.24
N ASN A 13 -36.32 -23.15 1.05
CA ASN A 13 -34.91 -23.30 0.68
C ASN A 13 -34.82 -24.30 -0.48
N SER A 14 -34.12 -23.96 -1.55
CA SER A 14 -33.48 -24.96 -2.40
C SER A 14 -32.18 -24.42 -3.03
N PRO A 15 -31.19 -25.31 -3.28
CA PRO A 15 -29.80 -24.91 -3.53
C PRO A 15 -29.49 -24.91 -5.02
N THR A 16 -28.87 -23.85 -5.52
CA THR A 16 -28.29 -23.79 -6.86
C THR A 16 -26.77 -23.61 -6.75
N THR A 17 -26.09 -24.68 -6.37
CA THR A 17 -24.64 -24.84 -6.50
C THR A 17 -24.33 -26.28 -6.88
N SER A 18 -24.60 -26.65 -8.14
CA SER A 18 -24.12 -27.92 -8.68
C SER A 18 -24.16 -27.87 -10.19
N LEU A 19 -23.17 -27.22 -10.82
CA LEU A 19 -22.83 -27.45 -12.24
C LEU A 19 -21.46 -26.90 -12.68
N GLU A 20 -20.56 -26.53 -11.78
CA GLU A 20 -19.19 -26.06 -12.15
C GLU A 20 -18.05 -26.98 -11.62
N GLN A 21 -18.35 -28.10 -10.96
CA GLN A 21 -17.34 -29.00 -10.38
C GLN A 21 -16.78 -30.08 -11.33
N GLN A 22 -16.97 -29.98 -12.64
CA GLN A 22 -16.47 -30.99 -13.60
C GLN A 22 -15.45 -30.43 -14.60
N ILE A 23 -14.45 -29.70 -14.10
CA ILE A 23 -13.23 -29.41 -14.86
C ILE A 23 -12.04 -30.04 -14.10
N PRO A 24 -11.29 -30.99 -14.70
CA PRO A 24 -10.07 -31.51 -14.12
C PRO A 24 -9.03 -30.39 -14.00
N GLY A 25 -8.75 -29.93 -12.76
CA GLY A 25 -7.84 -28.82 -12.47
C GLY A 25 -8.24 -27.91 -11.30
N ALA A 26 -9.40 -28.13 -10.67
CA ALA A 26 -9.81 -27.37 -9.49
C ALA A 26 -9.10 -27.86 -8.22
N PHE A 27 -8.47 -26.93 -7.50
CA PHE A 27 -7.91 -27.15 -6.16
C PHE A 27 -9.02 -27.55 -5.17
N PRO A 28 -8.80 -28.52 -4.27
CA PRO A 28 -9.83 -28.94 -3.33
C PRO A 28 -10.10 -27.89 -2.25
N ASP A 29 -11.38 -27.80 -1.87
CA ASP A 29 -11.96 -26.86 -0.91
C ASP A 29 -11.33 -26.91 0.50
N GLN A 30 -11.25 -25.71 1.07
CA GLN A 30 -10.82 -25.38 2.43
C GLN A 30 -11.80 -25.91 3.50
N ALA A 31 -11.75 -27.20 3.84
CA ALA A 31 -12.52 -27.71 4.99
C ALA A 31 -11.83 -28.78 5.86
N LEU A 32 -10.51 -28.95 5.72
CA LEU A 32 -9.69 -29.72 6.67
C LEU A 32 -8.40 -28.96 7.01
N ALA A 33 -8.54 -27.74 7.50
CA ALA A 33 -7.46 -27.00 8.14
C ALA A 33 -7.29 -27.48 9.59
N ARG A 34 -6.69 -28.66 9.80
CA ARG A 34 -6.06 -29.01 11.08
C ARG A 34 -4.69 -29.63 10.79
N PHE A 35 -3.66 -28.80 10.99
CA PHE A 35 -2.23 -29.03 10.83
C PHE A 35 -1.65 -28.97 9.40
N SER A 36 -1.79 -27.83 8.75
CA SER A 36 -0.79 -27.36 7.78
C SER A 36 -0.34 -25.96 8.18
N THR A 37 0.75 -25.85 8.93
CA THR A 37 1.47 -24.58 9.08
C THR A 37 2.56 -24.51 8.03
N GLN A 38 2.19 -24.48 6.75
CA GLN A 38 3.08 -23.92 5.74
C GLN A 38 3.02 -22.39 5.90
N GLN A 39 3.80 -21.87 6.87
CA GLN A 39 4.08 -20.44 6.90
C GLN A 39 4.71 -20.05 5.56
N SER A 40 4.18 -19.03 4.91
CA SER A 40 4.84 -18.49 3.72
C SER A 40 6.23 -17.94 4.12
N LEU A 41 7.18 -17.98 3.18
CA LEU A 41 8.54 -17.45 3.42
C LEU A 41 8.49 -16.00 3.93
N SER A 42 7.58 -15.19 3.38
CA SER A 42 7.31 -13.83 3.80
C SER A 42 6.85 -13.73 5.26
N GLN A 43 5.89 -14.56 5.69
CA GLN A 43 5.45 -14.62 7.09
C GLN A 43 6.58 -15.05 8.04
N ALA A 44 7.38 -16.05 7.66
CA ALA A 44 8.49 -16.54 8.48
C ALA A 44 9.59 -15.47 8.65
N ILE A 45 9.88 -14.68 7.61
CA ILE A 45 10.82 -13.55 7.69
C ILE A 45 10.25 -12.47 8.61
N TYR A 46 8.99 -12.09 8.41
CA TYR A 46 8.34 -11.05 9.21
C TYR A 46 8.22 -11.41 10.70
N ALA A 47 8.02 -12.68 11.03
CA ALA A 47 8.06 -13.16 12.41
C ALA A 47 9.40 -12.88 13.11
N ARG A 48 10.50 -12.81 12.34
CA ARG A 48 11.86 -12.52 12.80
C ARG A 48 12.27 -11.06 12.56
N ARG A 49 11.32 -10.14 12.40
CA ARG A 49 11.58 -8.72 12.09
C ARG A 49 12.53 -8.02 13.06
N ALA A 50 12.42 -8.30 14.35
CA ALA A 50 13.29 -7.72 15.38
C ALA A 50 14.79 -8.03 15.17
N GLU A 51 15.15 -9.09 14.42
CA GLU A 51 16.54 -9.42 14.13
C GLU A 51 17.16 -8.45 13.10
N TYR A 52 16.35 -7.90 12.19
CA TYR A 52 16.82 -7.08 11.07
C TYR A 52 16.36 -5.62 11.09
N THR A 53 15.49 -5.18 12.00
CA THR A 53 15.13 -3.76 12.14
C THR A 53 15.98 -3.06 13.19
N ARG A 54 16.22 -1.75 13.00
CA ARG A 54 16.92 -0.89 13.96
C ARG A 54 16.19 0.45 14.06
N PRO A 55 16.07 1.04 15.26
CA PRO A 55 15.47 2.36 15.41
C PRO A 55 16.37 3.42 14.75
N LYS A 56 15.75 4.31 13.99
CA LYS A 56 16.34 5.52 13.42
C LYS A 56 15.53 6.73 13.85
N ARG A 57 16.18 7.89 13.95
CA ARG A 57 15.53 9.18 14.20
C ARG A 57 15.83 10.10 13.03
N ILE A 58 14.81 10.76 12.51
CA ILE A 58 14.92 11.71 11.41
C ILE A 58 14.14 12.98 11.70
N ARG A 59 14.50 14.06 11.03
CA ARG A 59 13.70 15.30 11.00
C ARG A 59 12.98 15.45 9.68
N ILE A 60 11.68 15.70 9.76
CA ILE A 60 10.81 15.97 8.61
C ILE A 60 10.40 17.44 8.67
N LYS A 61 10.79 18.21 7.67
CA LYS A 61 10.37 19.60 7.51
C LYS A 61 9.26 19.69 6.47
N VAL A 62 8.08 20.10 6.91
CA VAL A 62 6.90 20.30 6.07
C VAL A 62 6.68 21.80 5.89
N GLY A 63 6.56 22.27 4.65
CA GLY A 63 6.34 23.69 4.36
C GLY A 63 5.23 23.90 3.34
N THR A 64 4.53 25.02 3.46
CA THR A 64 3.53 25.44 2.47
C THR A 64 3.64 26.92 2.13
N TRP A 65 3.39 27.25 0.86
CA TRP A 65 3.36 28.64 0.42
C TRP A 65 2.53 28.87 -0.84
N ASN A 66 1.51 29.73 -0.73
CA ASN A 66 0.80 30.27 -1.89
C ASN A 66 1.62 31.43 -2.50
N VAL A 67 2.14 31.22 -3.71
CA VAL A 67 3.00 32.22 -4.39
C VAL A 67 2.20 33.22 -5.24
N ALA A 68 0.87 33.06 -5.31
CA ALA A 68 -0.08 33.94 -6.00
C ALA A 68 0.35 34.35 -7.43
N SER A 69 1.02 33.43 -8.14
CA SER A 69 1.60 33.61 -9.46
C SER A 69 2.58 34.79 -9.59
N PHE A 70 3.10 35.33 -8.49
CA PHE A 70 4.10 36.40 -8.54
C PHE A 70 5.43 35.87 -9.08
N LYS A 71 5.99 36.60 -10.05
CA LYS A 71 7.28 36.28 -10.66
C LYS A 71 8.42 36.57 -9.68
N GLY A 72 9.40 35.67 -9.61
CA GLY A 72 10.59 35.84 -8.77
C GLY A 72 10.42 35.31 -7.35
N THR A 73 9.26 34.71 -7.02
CA THR A 73 9.01 34.04 -5.73
C THR A 73 9.92 32.83 -5.54
N GLU A 74 10.36 32.20 -6.62
CA GLU A 74 11.33 31.10 -6.58
C GLU A 74 12.67 31.48 -5.95
N HIS A 75 13.04 32.77 -5.92
CA HIS A 75 14.30 33.22 -5.32
C HIS A 75 14.29 33.20 -3.78
N ASP A 76 13.11 33.13 -3.16
CA ASP A 76 12.99 33.18 -1.69
C ASP A 76 12.94 31.80 -1.04
N ILE A 77 12.52 30.78 -1.80
CA ILE A 77 12.28 29.42 -1.28
C ILE A 77 13.50 28.80 -0.61
N GLY A 78 14.69 28.99 -1.18
CA GLY A 78 15.92 28.49 -0.59
C GLY A 78 16.27 29.17 0.73
N GLY A 79 15.95 30.46 0.87
CA GLY A 79 16.24 31.22 2.07
C GLY A 79 15.34 30.85 3.24
N TRP A 80 14.02 30.87 3.06
CA TRP A 80 13.10 30.60 4.16
C TRP A 80 12.96 29.11 4.45
N PHE A 81 12.75 28.27 3.44
CA PHE A 81 12.42 26.86 3.66
C PHE A 81 13.66 26.03 3.99
N VAL A 82 14.72 26.13 3.18
CA VAL A 82 15.95 25.37 3.41
C VAL A 82 16.82 26.02 4.48
N GLY A 83 16.94 27.36 4.44
CA GLY A 83 17.80 28.13 5.32
C GLY A 83 17.16 28.61 6.63
N GLY A 84 15.85 28.44 6.84
CA GLY A 84 15.19 28.83 8.09
C GLY A 84 15.14 30.33 8.35
N LYS A 85 15.25 31.16 7.30
CA LYS A 85 15.37 32.63 7.39
C LYS A 85 14.02 33.34 7.34
N GLY A 86 13.96 34.58 7.81
CA GLY A 86 12.80 35.45 7.69
C GLY A 86 11.75 35.25 8.79
N VAL A 87 12.15 34.61 9.88
CA VAL A 87 11.37 34.48 11.11
C VAL A 87 11.69 35.66 12.03
N THR A 88 10.68 36.15 12.75
CA THR A 88 10.90 37.18 13.78
C THR A 88 10.48 36.57 15.11
N GLU A 89 11.40 36.44 16.07
CA GLU A 89 11.16 35.71 17.33
C GLU A 89 9.93 36.22 18.09
N ALA A 90 9.73 37.54 18.14
CA ALA A 90 8.57 38.20 18.77
C ALA A 90 7.22 37.86 18.11
N LEU A 91 7.20 37.58 16.80
CA LEU A 91 5.98 37.26 16.04
C LEU A 91 5.81 35.75 15.77
N ALA A 92 6.79 34.95 16.17
CA ALA A 92 6.84 33.52 15.93
C ALA A 92 6.50 32.70 17.18
N GLY A 93 6.39 33.34 18.36
CA GLY A 93 6.06 32.67 19.64
C GLY A 93 7.06 31.56 20.02
N LEU A 94 8.31 31.68 19.55
CA LEU A 94 9.34 30.65 19.65
C LEU A 94 10.07 30.78 21.00
N SER A 95 9.82 29.85 21.93
CA SER A 95 10.71 29.59 23.06
C SER A 95 11.67 28.44 22.71
N VAL A 96 12.61 28.66 21.79
CA VAL A 96 13.66 27.67 21.53
C VAL A 96 14.68 27.76 22.66
N ARG A 97 14.66 26.82 23.62
CA ARG A 97 15.74 26.72 24.63
C ARG A 97 17.06 26.45 23.90
N PRO A 98 18.11 27.29 24.06
CA PRO A 98 19.40 27.02 23.45
C PRO A 98 19.98 25.74 24.05
N GLN A 99 20.16 24.71 23.22
CA GLN A 99 20.72 23.42 23.64
C GLN A 99 22.25 23.44 23.67
N SER A 100 22.89 24.49 23.13
CA SER A 100 24.35 24.62 23.08
C SER A 100 24.86 26.04 23.41
N PRO A 101 26.11 26.19 23.89
CA PRO A 101 26.75 27.50 24.07
C PRO A 101 26.95 28.29 22.77
N GLU A 102 26.91 27.63 21.61
CA GLU A 102 27.00 28.28 20.29
C GLU A 102 25.69 28.95 19.88
N ASP A 103 24.53 28.45 20.35
CA ASP A 103 23.23 29.07 20.12
C ASP A 103 23.05 30.37 20.90
N ALA A 104 23.65 30.46 22.11
CA ALA A 104 23.70 31.71 22.88
C ALA A 104 24.55 32.81 22.21
N ALA A 105 25.46 32.46 21.30
CA ALA A 105 26.26 33.43 20.54
C ALA A 105 25.52 33.99 19.31
N LYS A 106 24.45 33.33 18.83
CA LYS A 106 23.59 33.83 17.73
C LYS A 106 22.72 35.00 18.15
N ASP A 107 22.32 35.04 19.43
CA ASP A 107 21.50 36.09 20.04
C ASP A 107 22.19 37.48 19.99
N VAL A 108 23.52 37.49 20.12
CA VAL A 108 24.36 38.71 20.02
C VAL A 108 24.53 39.22 18.56
N SER A 109 24.04 38.48 17.57
CA SER A 109 24.21 38.80 16.13
C SER A 109 23.01 39.46 15.46
N LEU A 110 21.87 39.58 16.16
CA LEU A 110 20.61 40.14 15.63
C LEU A 110 20.76 41.60 15.15
N ASP A 111 21.68 42.38 15.75
CA ASP A 111 22.04 43.76 15.37
C ASP A 111 22.62 43.91 13.94
N ARG A 112 22.94 42.82 13.24
CA ARG A 112 23.49 42.84 11.87
C ARG A 112 22.49 42.46 10.78
N THR A 113 21.30 42.01 11.17
CA THR A 113 20.24 41.66 10.21
C THR A 113 19.69 42.93 9.56
N GLU A 114 19.44 42.89 8.26
CA GLU A 114 18.86 44.04 7.53
C GLU A 114 17.60 44.56 8.22
N SER A 115 17.46 45.88 8.32
CA SER A 115 16.25 46.50 8.87
C SER A 115 15.04 46.24 7.96
N VAL A 116 13.82 46.31 8.50
CA VAL A 116 12.60 46.16 7.69
C VAL A 116 12.50 47.25 6.61
N ASP A 117 12.81 48.50 6.95
CA ASP A 117 12.78 49.60 5.99
C ASP A 117 13.78 49.41 4.84
N ASP A 118 15.00 48.97 5.13
CA ASP A 118 16.01 48.71 4.09
C ASP A 118 15.58 47.53 3.20
N GLN A 119 15.00 46.49 3.80
CA GLN A 119 14.48 45.34 3.08
C GLN A 119 13.34 45.73 2.13
N GLU A 120 12.37 46.53 2.58
CA GLU A 120 11.26 47.03 1.77
C GLU A 120 11.75 47.95 0.64
N ARG A 121 12.71 48.85 0.92
CA ARG A 121 13.29 49.77 -0.08
C ARG A 121 14.14 49.06 -1.13
N ARG A 122 14.84 47.99 -0.75
CA ARG A 122 15.68 47.20 -1.65
C ARG A 122 14.86 46.43 -2.69
N ARG A 123 13.59 46.16 -2.40
CA ARG A 123 12.77 45.23 -3.17
C ARG A 123 12.86 45.47 -4.67
N CYS A 124 13.41 44.47 -5.36
CA CYS A 124 13.46 44.39 -6.82
C CYS A 124 12.75 43.10 -7.27
N LYS A 125 12.06 43.14 -8.41
CA LYS A 125 11.34 41.96 -8.95
C LYS A 125 12.26 40.79 -9.40
N LYS A 126 13.57 40.95 -9.32
CA LYS A 126 14.57 39.98 -9.81
C LYS A 126 15.49 39.42 -8.72
N GLU A 127 15.32 39.84 -7.48
CA GLU A 127 16.19 39.47 -6.36
C GLU A 127 15.36 38.95 -5.19
N SER A 128 15.98 38.13 -4.34
CA SER A 128 15.33 37.60 -3.15
C SER A 128 14.90 38.72 -2.19
N THR A 129 13.70 38.57 -1.62
CA THR A 129 13.16 39.45 -0.60
C THR A 129 13.60 39.08 0.81
N ILE A 130 14.29 37.95 1.01
CA ILE A 130 14.79 37.50 2.32
C ILE A 130 15.72 38.58 2.92
N PRO A 131 15.68 38.80 4.26
CA PRO A 131 16.57 39.75 4.91
C PRO A 131 18.04 39.40 4.71
N LYS A 132 18.87 40.40 4.41
CA LYS A 132 20.32 40.20 4.35
C LYS A 132 20.89 39.95 5.74
N ASN A 133 21.97 39.16 5.79
CA ASN A 133 22.70 38.76 7.00
C ASN A 133 21.85 38.00 8.05
N ASP A 134 20.66 37.52 7.67
CA ASP A 134 19.88 36.64 8.52
C ASP A 134 20.58 35.27 8.64
N PRO A 135 20.98 34.85 9.85
CA PRO A 135 21.66 33.58 10.06
C PRO A 135 20.73 32.36 9.88
N GLY A 136 19.40 32.56 9.91
CA GLY A 136 18.43 31.47 10.01
C GLY A 136 18.35 30.96 11.45
N THR A 137 17.24 31.26 12.12
CA THR A 137 17.02 30.86 13.53
C THR A 137 16.43 29.46 13.66
N LEU A 138 15.86 28.92 12.58
CA LEU A 138 15.25 27.59 12.54
C LEU A 138 16.20 26.52 11.99
N PRO A 139 16.04 25.25 12.41
CA PRO A 139 16.76 24.13 11.80
C PRO A 139 16.60 24.09 10.28
N GLY A 140 17.72 23.85 9.61
CA GLY A 140 17.84 23.92 8.15
C GLY A 140 19.13 23.28 7.66
N GLY A 141 19.32 23.25 6.35
CA GLY A 141 20.47 22.59 5.73
C GLY A 141 20.60 21.10 6.07
N GLU A 142 21.71 20.71 6.70
CA GLU A 142 22.04 19.30 6.99
C GLU A 142 21.26 18.72 8.19
N ASP A 143 20.58 19.57 8.97
CA ASP A 143 19.82 19.16 10.15
C ASP A 143 18.49 18.48 9.83
N VAL A 144 18.06 18.46 8.57
CA VAL A 144 16.72 18.01 8.15
C VAL A 144 16.82 16.86 7.16
N ASP A 145 16.44 15.65 7.54
CA ASP A 145 16.57 14.49 6.67
C ASP A 145 15.56 14.43 5.52
N LEU A 146 14.35 14.97 5.72
CA LEU A 146 13.28 14.93 4.75
C LEU A 146 12.59 16.30 4.63
N TYR A 147 12.71 16.92 3.45
CA TYR A 147 12.02 18.16 3.12
C TYR A 147 10.78 17.86 2.27
N ALA A 148 9.60 18.27 2.71
CA ALA A 148 8.36 18.21 1.94
C ALA A 148 7.77 19.62 1.80
N ILE A 149 7.63 20.12 0.58
CA ILE A 149 7.10 21.45 0.31
C ILE A 149 5.93 21.42 -0.67
N GLY A 150 4.84 22.07 -0.29
CA GLY A 150 3.65 22.31 -1.09
C GLY A 150 3.58 23.77 -1.53
N LEU A 151 3.35 24.00 -2.81
CA LEU A 151 3.24 25.34 -3.38
C LEU A 151 1.92 25.48 -4.13
N GLN A 152 1.22 26.58 -3.88
CA GLN A 152 -0.04 26.90 -4.53
C GLN A 152 0.10 28.14 -5.43
N GLU A 153 -0.68 28.18 -6.51
CA GLU A 153 -0.66 29.24 -7.52
C GLU A 153 0.72 29.50 -8.17
N ILE A 154 1.51 28.45 -8.42
CA ILE A 154 2.78 28.61 -9.17
C ILE A 154 2.59 29.08 -10.62
N VAL A 155 1.34 29.08 -11.10
CA VAL A 155 0.88 29.62 -12.38
C VAL A 155 -0.35 30.50 -12.18
N ASP A 156 -0.59 31.40 -13.13
CA ASP A 156 -1.74 32.30 -13.10
C ASP A 156 -2.99 31.52 -13.51
N ILE A 157 -3.71 30.99 -12.53
CA ILE A 157 -4.93 30.22 -12.73
C ILE A 157 -6.10 31.06 -13.26
N ASN A 158 -6.03 32.39 -13.16
CA ASN A 158 -7.06 33.29 -13.69
C ASN A 158 -6.85 33.58 -15.18
N SER A 159 -5.68 33.28 -15.71
CA SER A 159 -5.39 33.40 -17.13
C SER A 159 -6.16 32.35 -17.93
N ALA A 160 -6.99 32.81 -18.88
CA ALA A 160 -7.70 31.94 -19.82
C ALA A 160 -6.75 31.01 -20.60
N ALA A 161 -5.49 31.42 -20.78
CA ALA A 161 -4.48 30.60 -21.44
C ALA A 161 -4.06 29.38 -20.62
N GLU A 162 -4.03 29.47 -19.29
CA GLU A 162 -3.71 28.33 -18.42
C GLU A 162 -4.95 27.47 -18.15
N ALA A 163 -6.12 28.09 -17.96
CA ALA A 163 -7.37 27.37 -17.72
C ALA A 163 -7.83 26.50 -18.90
N LEU A 164 -7.46 26.86 -20.14
CA LEU A 164 -7.82 26.14 -21.37
C LEU A 164 -6.71 25.21 -21.88
N ARG A 165 -5.57 25.11 -21.19
CA ARG A 165 -4.50 24.20 -21.60
C ARG A 165 -4.92 22.74 -21.37
N PRO A 166 -4.72 21.85 -22.36
CA PRO A 166 -5.06 20.43 -22.23
C PRO A 166 -4.04 19.64 -21.37
N TYR A 167 -2.91 20.25 -21.00
CA TYR A 167 -1.87 19.62 -20.18
C TYR A 167 -1.26 20.63 -19.20
N THR A 168 -0.67 20.12 -18.12
CA THR A 168 0.03 20.94 -17.12
C THR A 168 1.44 21.30 -17.61
N ASP A 169 1.81 22.58 -17.56
CA ASP A 169 3.14 23.06 -17.95
C ASP A 169 4.16 22.76 -16.83
N PRO A 170 5.23 21.99 -17.10
CA PRO A 170 6.26 21.69 -16.11
C PRO A 170 7.29 22.82 -15.92
N ALA A 171 7.31 23.85 -16.79
CA ALA A 171 8.33 24.90 -16.71
C ALA A 171 8.32 25.68 -15.38
N PRO A 172 7.15 26.09 -14.84
CA PRO A 172 7.07 26.70 -13.51
C PRO A 172 7.62 25.78 -12.42
N ALA A 173 7.24 24.50 -12.40
CA ALA A 173 7.75 23.54 -11.43
C ALA A 173 9.26 23.34 -11.53
N ASN A 174 9.81 23.28 -12.75
CA ASN A 174 11.25 23.17 -12.96
C ASN A 174 12.04 24.38 -12.40
N ARG A 175 11.47 25.59 -12.40
CA ARG A 175 12.12 26.76 -11.77
C ARG A 175 12.23 26.59 -10.25
N PHE A 176 11.13 26.22 -9.59
CA PHE A 176 11.13 25.96 -8.14
C PHE A 176 12.05 24.79 -7.77
N LYS A 177 12.02 23.69 -8.54
CA LYS A 177 12.95 22.58 -8.36
C LYS A 177 14.41 22.99 -8.46
N THR A 178 14.73 23.86 -9.42
CA THR A 178 16.09 24.38 -9.60
C THR A 178 16.49 25.22 -8.39
N ALA A 179 15.63 26.16 -7.96
CA ALA A 179 15.89 27.01 -6.82
C ALA A 179 16.08 26.23 -5.50
N ILE A 180 15.23 25.23 -5.23
CA ILE A 180 15.37 24.36 -4.05
C ILE A 180 16.64 23.54 -4.15
N LYS A 181 16.92 22.93 -5.31
CA LYS A 181 18.11 22.10 -5.51
C LYS A 181 19.41 22.90 -5.34
N GLU A 182 19.44 24.16 -5.74
CA GLU A 182 20.59 25.05 -5.53
C GLU A 182 20.78 25.45 -4.05
N ALA A 183 19.70 25.46 -3.27
CA ALA A 183 19.74 25.79 -1.84
C ALA A 183 20.02 24.57 -0.93
N LEU A 184 19.62 23.37 -1.35
CA LEU A 184 19.80 22.14 -0.59
C LEU A 184 21.28 21.77 -0.42
N PRO A 185 21.67 21.14 0.70
CA PRO A 185 23.02 20.60 0.86
C PRO A 185 23.37 19.57 -0.21
N PRO A 186 24.67 19.33 -0.46
CA PRO A 186 25.10 18.40 -1.50
C PRO A 186 24.61 16.97 -1.23
N GLY A 187 24.03 16.35 -2.26
CA GLY A 187 23.65 14.93 -2.25
C GLY A 187 22.18 14.64 -1.90
N TYR A 188 21.38 15.64 -1.53
CA TYR A 188 19.93 15.47 -1.40
C TYR A 188 19.32 15.00 -2.74
N LYS A 189 18.32 14.12 -2.65
CA LYS A 189 17.65 13.53 -3.81
C LYS A 189 16.15 13.85 -3.77
N LEU A 190 15.61 14.26 -4.92
CA LEU A 190 14.16 14.37 -5.12
C LEU A 190 13.57 12.96 -5.13
N VAL A 191 12.74 12.64 -4.13
CA VAL A 191 12.11 11.32 -3.97
C VAL A 191 10.66 11.29 -4.44
N ALA A 192 9.94 12.42 -4.37
CA ALA A 192 8.59 12.53 -4.93
C ALA A 192 8.35 13.92 -5.52
N GLU A 193 7.60 13.96 -6.63
CA GLU A 193 7.17 15.18 -7.32
C GLU A 193 5.75 14.96 -7.85
N GLN A 194 4.86 15.92 -7.60
CA GLN A 194 3.53 15.93 -8.21
C GLN A 194 3.08 17.37 -8.48
N GLN A 195 2.61 17.62 -9.69
CA GLN A 195 2.03 18.90 -10.09
C GLN A 195 0.57 18.71 -10.54
N LEU A 196 -0.28 19.67 -10.21
CA LEU A 196 -1.64 19.79 -10.74
C LEU A 196 -1.93 21.27 -11.03
N ILE A 197 -1.77 21.68 -12.30
CA ILE A 197 -1.88 23.09 -12.73
C ILE A 197 -0.97 24.00 -11.88
N GLY A 198 -1.54 24.67 -10.86
CA GLY A 198 -0.84 25.58 -9.97
C GLY A 198 -0.46 25.00 -8.60
N LEU A 199 -0.79 23.74 -8.34
CA LEU A 199 -0.35 22.98 -7.16
C LEU A 199 0.95 22.23 -7.48
N LEU A 200 1.90 22.24 -6.54
CA LEU A 200 3.17 21.54 -6.68
C LEU A 200 3.67 21.02 -5.34
N LEU A 201 3.79 19.70 -5.23
CA LEU A 201 4.42 19.01 -4.13
C LEU A 201 5.79 18.49 -4.54
N LEU A 202 6.81 18.81 -3.75
CA LEU A 202 8.17 18.31 -3.90
C LEU A 202 8.65 17.72 -2.58
N VAL A 203 9.22 16.51 -2.63
CA VAL A 203 9.81 15.85 -1.47
C VAL A 203 11.26 15.48 -1.76
N TYR A 204 12.18 15.96 -0.93
CA TYR A 204 13.62 15.70 -1.01
C TYR A 204 14.09 14.96 0.24
N ALA A 205 14.93 13.94 0.06
CA ALA A 205 15.54 13.17 1.15
C ALA A 205 17.06 13.36 1.17
N SER A 206 17.63 13.35 2.37
CA SER A 206 19.07 13.41 2.61
C SER A 206 19.78 12.19 1.99
N PRO A 207 21.10 12.26 1.74
CA PRO A 207 21.85 11.14 1.17
C PRO A 207 21.76 9.85 1.98
N SER A 208 21.66 9.97 3.31
CA SER A 208 21.54 8.87 4.27
C SER A 208 20.12 8.27 4.30
N LEU A 209 19.08 9.10 4.12
CA LEU A 209 17.68 8.67 4.16
C LEU A 209 17.17 8.17 2.81
N ALA A 210 17.64 8.73 1.69
CA ALA A 210 17.12 8.40 0.36
C ALA A 210 17.11 6.90 0.01
N PRO A 211 18.09 6.06 0.42
CA PRO A 211 18.03 4.60 0.21
C PRO A 211 16.92 3.88 1.00
N ASP A 212 16.46 4.46 2.11
CA ASP A 212 15.41 3.91 2.97
C ASP A 212 14.00 4.24 2.44
N VAL A 213 13.87 5.19 1.50
CA VAL A 213 12.58 5.58 0.90
C VAL A 213 12.23 4.61 -0.25
N LYS A 214 11.12 3.88 -0.11
CA LYS A 214 10.62 2.92 -1.09
C LYS A 214 9.13 3.12 -1.36
N SER A 215 8.61 2.38 -2.35
CA SER A 215 7.18 2.34 -2.71
C SER A 215 6.52 3.71 -2.89
N VAL A 216 7.26 4.67 -3.47
CA VAL A 216 6.75 6.02 -3.73
C VAL A 216 5.58 5.94 -4.72
N SER A 217 4.44 6.54 -4.36
CA SER A 217 3.31 6.74 -5.26
C SER A 217 2.75 8.13 -5.08
N THR A 218 2.50 8.82 -6.20
CA THR A 218 1.95 10.17 -6.21
C THR A 218 0.64 10.19 -6.97
N THR A 219 -0.30 11.01 -6.52
CA THR A 219 -1.58 11.19 -7.20
C THR A 219 -2.12 12.59 -6.98
N SER A 220 -3.07 13.01 -7.81
CA SER A 220 -3.66 14.34 -7.78
C SER A 220 -5.17 14.26 -7.94
N VAL A 221 -5.89 15.07 -7.18
CA VAL A 221 -7.36 15.15 -7.21
C VAL A 221 -7.77 16.58 -7.51
N GLY A 222 -8.41 16.82 -8.66
CA GLY A 222 -9.04 18.09 -8.97
C GLY A 222 -10.43 18.21 -8.36
N THR A 223 -10.71 19.31 -7.68
CA THR A 223 -12.01 19.65 -7.04
C THR A 223 -12.56 20.99 -7.49
N GLY A 224 -11.90 21.67 -8.43
CA GLY A 224 -12.24 23.02 -8.86
C GLY A 224 -13.53 23.10 -9.69
N LEU A 225 -13.50 23.87 -10.79
CA LEU A 225 -14.71 24.11 -11.59
C LEU A 225 -15.37 22.78 -12.01
N GLY A 226 -16.69 22.68 -11.81
CA GLY A 226 -17.47 21.46 -12.07
C GLY A 226 -17.19 20.29 -11.13
N GLY A 227 -16.35 20.45 -10.09
CA GLY A 227 -15.99 19.39 -9.14
C GLY A 227 -14.85 18.47 -9.56
N TYR A 228 -14.25 18.70 -10.74
CA TYR A 228 -13.21 17.83 -11.30
C TYR A 228 -12.00 18.57 -11.88
N MET A 229 -12.09 19.88 -12.14
CA MET A 229 -10.96 20.64 -12.70
C MET A 229 -9.83 20.83 -11.68
N GLY A 230 -8.58 20.85 -12.17
CA GLY A 230 -7.38 20.91 -11.34
C GLY A 230 -6.99 22.30 -10.82
N ASN A 231 -7.81 23.33 -11.04
CA ASN A 231 -7.51 24.70 -10.56
C ASN A 231 -7.61 24.84 -9.03
N LYS A 232 -8.31 23.88 -8.40
CA LYS A 232 -8.40 23.64 -6.96
C LYS A 232 -8.36 22.12 -6.76
N GLY A 233 -7.95 21.68 -5.59
CA GLY A 233 -7.81 20.26 -5.29
C GLY A 233 -6.58 19.97 -4.46
N ALA A 234 -5.97 18.80 -4.69
CA ALA A 234 -4.76 18.39 -3.99
C ALA A 234 -3.80 17.60 -4.87
N VAL A 235 -2.52 17.67 -4.53
CA VAL A 235 -1.45 16.78 -4.97
C VAL A 235 -0.93 16.03 -3.75
N THR A 236 -0.66 14.73 -3.91
CA THR A 236 -0.34 13.86 -2.79
C THR A 236 0.82 12.92 -3.12
N ALA A 237 1.58 12.56 -2.10
CA ALA A 237 2.67 11.59 -2.19
C ALA A 237 2.66 10.64 -1.00
N ARG A 238 2.78 9.34 -1.27
CA ARG A 238 2.87 8.26 -0.29
C ARG A 238 4.25 7.61 -0.38
N LEU A 239 4.96 7.55 0.73
CA LEU A 239 6.30 6.95 0.86
C LEU A 239 6.25 5.79 1.87
N LEU A 240 6.99 4.72 1.61
CA LEU A 240 7.30 3.69 2.60
C LEU A 240 8.73 3.91 3.09
N LEU A 241 8.88 4.30 4.35
CA LEU A 241 10.15 4.57 4.98
C LEU A 241 10.65 3.32 5.72
N GLY A 242 11.88 2.88 5.44
CA GLY A 242 12.54 1.79 6.16
C GLY A 242 11.88 0.41 6.03
N ASP A 243 11.03 0.19 5.02
CA ASP A 243 10.15 -0.99 4.85
C ASP A 243 9.05 -1.15 5.93
N THR A 244 8.79 -0.12 6.74
CA THR A 244 7.94 -0.24 7.95
C THR A 244 6.90 0.86 8.09
N THR A 245 7.28 2.11 7.85
CA THR A 245 6.48 3.30 8.18
C THR A 245 5.91 3.95 6.93
N ARG A 246 4.58 4.08 6.85
CA ARG A 246 3.87 4.74 5.73
C ARG A 246 3.69 6.22 6.03
N LEU A 247 4.34 7.06 5.23
CA LEU A 247 4.20 8.52 5.28
C LEU A 247 3.34 9.01 4.11
N VAL A 248 2.40 9.92 4.38
CA VAL A 248 1.60 10.57 3.33
C VAL A 248 1.69 12.09 3.46
N PHE A 249 1.99 12.77 2.36
CA PHE A 249 1.99 14.23 2.24
C PHE A 249 0.87 14.66 1.31
N ILE A 250 0.04 15.60 1.75
CA ILE A 250 -1.09 16.16 1.00
C ILE A 250 -0.91 17.68 0.93
N ASP A 251 -0.60 18.20 -0.24
CA ASP A 251 -0.65 19.64 -0.52
C ASP A 251 -1.97 19.97 -1.23
N SER A 252 -2.73 20.91 -0.69
CA SER A 252 -4.06 21.26 -1.21
C SER A 252 -4.28 22.76 -1.37
N HIS A 253 -5.14 23.09 -2.32
CA HIS A 253 -5.65 24.44 -2.52
C HIS A 253 -7.17 24.33 -2.62
N LEU A 254 -7.84 24.64 -1.51
CA LEU A 254 -9.29 24.51 -1.38
C LEU A 254 -10.03 25.76 -1.89
N SER A 255 -11.35 25.66 -2.03
CA SER A 255 -12.16 26.74 -2.57
C SER A 255 -12.06 28.05 -1.76
N ALA A 256 -11.87 29.16 -2.48
CA ALA A 256 -11.77 30.49 -1.90
C ALA A 256 -13.15 31.12 -1.62
N GLY A 257 -13.17 32.18 -0.82
CA GLY A 257 -14.38 32.94 -0.43
C GLY A 257 -14.64 32.88 1.07
N ALA A 258 -15.37 33.86 1.59
CA ALA A 258 -15.62 34.04 3.03
C ALA A 258 -17.11 33.87 3.40
N ASP A 259 -17.96 33.56 2.42
CA ASP A 259 -19.36 33.27 2.65
C ASP A 259 -19.57 31.79 3.06
N LYS A 260 -20.71 31.51 3.68
CA LYS A 260 -21.08 30.16 4.15
C LYS A 260 -21.07 29.12 3.03
N GLY A 261 -21.43 29.51 1.80
CA GLY A 261 -21.41 28.60 0.65
C GLY A 261 -20.00 28.17 0.29
N SER A 262 -19.04 29.09 0.34
CA SER A 262 -17.61 28.78 0.18
C SER A 262 -17.06 27.90 1.32
N LEU A 263 -17.51 28.09 2.57
CA LEU A 263 -17.13 27.21 3.69
C LEU A 263 -17.59 25.77 3.45
N ASP A 264 -18.87 25.58 3.10
CA ASP A 264 -19.42 24.27 2.79
C ASP A 264 -18.69 23.63 1.59
N ARG A 265 -18.28 24.45 0.62
CA ARG A 265 -17.49 23.99 -0.52
C ARG A 265 -16.09 23.52 -0.11
N ARG A 266 -15.38 24.20 0.80
CA ARG A 266 -14.08 23.75 1.32
C ARG A 266 -14.18 22.40 2.02
N ASN A 267 -15.21 22.22 2.85
CA ASN A 267 -15.46 20.96 3.55
C ASN A 267 -15.75 19.83 2.54
N TRP A 268 -16.52 20.14 1.49
CA TRP A 268 -16.76 19.19 0.40
C TRP A 268 -15.47 18.86 -0.37
N ASP A 269 -14.63 19.85 -0.69
CA ASP A 269 -13.35 19.65 -1.37
C ASP A 269 -12.45 18.70 -0.56
N ALA A 270 -12.33 18.92 0.76
CA ALA A 270 -11.59 18.05 1.67
C ALA A 270 -12.13 16.61 1.65
N GLY A 271 -13.46 16.43 1.73
CA GLY A 271 -14.08 15.11 1.63
C GLY A 271 -13.85 14.42 0.27
N GLN A 272 -13.83 15.18 -0.82
CA GLN A 272 -13.50 14.64 -2.15
C GLN A 272 -12.03 14.21 -2.25
N ILE A 273 -11.11 14.98 -1.69
CA ILE A 273 -9.68 14.63 -1.66
C ILE A 273 -9.48 13.32 -0.89
N THR A 274 -10.07 13.19 0.30
CA THR A 274 -9.97 11.97 1.11
C THR A 274 -10.56 10.76 0.39
N SER A 275 -11.75 10.91 -0.20
CA SER A 275 -12.47 9.79 -0.81
C SER A 275 -11.90 9.33 -2.15
N ARG A 276 -11.31 10.23 -2.96
CA ARG A 276 -10.82 9.93 -4.32
C ARG A 276 -9.32 9.63 -4.38
N THR A 277 -8.55 9.99 -3.36
CA THR A 277 -7.11 9.70 -3.34
C THR A 277 -6.87 8.19 -3.17
N ARG A 278 -6.19 7.59 -4.14
CA ARG A 278 -5.74 6.19 -4.11
C ARG A 278 -4.30 6.11 -4.56
N PHE A 279 -3.50 5.35 -3.81
CA PHE A 279 -2.10 5.06 -4.08
C PHE A 279 -1.93 3.63 -4.57
N ASP A 280 -0.82 3.37 -5.26
CA ASP A 280 -0.47 2.03 -5.71
C ASP A 280 -0.35 1.07 -4.52
N ALA A 281 -0.89 -0.15 -4.63
CA ALA A 281 -0.85 -1.13 -3.56
C ALA A 281 0.60 -1.44 -3.17
N ILE A 282 0.87 -1.48 -1.86
CA ILE A 282 2.13 -2.00 -1.32
C ILE A 282 1.94 -3.50 -1.10
N THR A 283 2.93 -4.29 -1.51
CA THR A 283 3.00 -5.69 -1.10
C THR A 283 3.38 -5.73 0.36
N ASP A 284 2.47 -6.17 1.22
CA ASP A 284 2.75 -6.26 2.65
C ASP A 284 3.93 -7.23 2.89
N PRO A 285 4.67 -7.11 4.01
CA PRO A 285 5.76 -8.03 4.37
C PRO A 285 5.35 -9.51 4.38
N ALA A 286 4.06 -9.80 4.53
CA ALA A 286 3.47 -11.14 4.44
C ALA A 286 3.26 -11.66 3.00
N GLY A 287 3.54 -10.84 1.97
CA GLY A 287 3.40 -11.19 0.56
C GLY A 287 1.97 -11.05 0.01
N VAL A 288 1.07 -10.40 0.77
CA VAL A 288 -0.32 -10.16 0.38
C VAL A 288 -0.42 -8.72 -0.12
N SER A 289 -0.99 -8.50 -1.30
CA SER A 289 -1.38 -7.15 -1.73
C SER A 289 -2.86 -6.94 -1.40
N THR A 290 -3.19 -5.77 -0.87
CA THR A 290 -4.60 -5.43 -0.62
C THR A 290 -5.27 -5.08 -1.96
N PRO A 291 -6.35 -5.77 -2.38
CA PRO A 291 -7.08 -5.41 -3.58
C PRO A 291 -7.77 -4.04 -3.37
N GLY A 292 -7.48 -3.05 -4.21
CA GLY A 292 -8.12 -1.72 -4.15
C GLY A 292 -7.19 -0.52 -3.94
N GLY A 293 -5.89 -0.75 -3.77
CA GLY A 293 -4.90 0.30 -3.50
C GLY A 293 -4.92 0.80 -2.05
N GLU A 294 -4.00 1.69 -1.70
CA GLU A 294 -3.99 2.33 -0.38
C GLU A 294 -4.68 3.71 -0.44
N SER A 295 -5.23 4.16 0.68
CA SER A 295 -5.87 5.47 0.83
C SER A 295 -5.11 6.35 1.83
N ILE A 296 -5.49 7.62 1.96
CA ILE A 296 -4.95 8.52 2.99
C ILE A 296 -5.21 7.97 4.41
N GLY A 297 -6.27 7.17 4.58
CA GLY A 297 -6.61 6.56 5.87
C GLY A 297 -5.73 5.39 6.30
N ASP A 298 -4.88 4.87 5.40
CA ASP A 298 -3.96 3.75 5.66
C ASP A 298 -2.58 4.21 6.13
N ALA A 299 -2.30 5.51 6.13
CA ALA A 299 -1.03 6.08 6.54
C ALA A 299 -0.74 5.83 8.04
N ASP A 300 0.53 5.66 8.38
CA ASP A 300 1.00 5.66 9.77
C ASP A 300 1.14 7.10 10.28
N PHE A 301 1.69 7.97 9.43
CA PHE A 301 1.73 9.42 9.64
C PHE A 301 1.31 10.13 8.36
N ALA A 302 0.36 11.05 8.47
CA ALA A 302 -0.11 11.88 7.36
C ALA A 302 0.06 13.36 7.69
N PHE A 303 0.52 14.13 6.72
CA PHE A 303 0.67 15.59 6.80
C PHE A 303 -0.21 16.22 5.72
N TRP A 304 -1.21 16.99 6.13
CA TRP A 304 -2.09 17.72 5.22
C TRP A 304 -1.87 19.20 5.38
N PHE A 305 -1.40 19.83 4.31
CA PHE A 305 -1.02 21.22 4.30
C PHE A 305 -1.43 21.90 3.00
N GLY A 306 -1.24 23.21 2.94
CA GLY A 306 -1.59 24.01 1.77
C GLY A 306 -2.33 25.29 2.12
N ASP A 307 -2.88 25.92 1.08
CA ASP A 307 -3.85 27.01 1.21
C ASP A 307 -5.26 26.40 1.36
N LEU A 308 -5.62 26.11 2.61
CA LEU A 308 -6.93 25.57 2.97
C LEU A 308 -8.04 26.61 2.88
N ASN A 309 -7.69 27.90 2.74
CA ASN A 309 -8.61 29.01 2.48
C ASN A 309 -9.71 29.25 3.54
N TYR A 310 -9.63 28.63 4.72
CA TYR A 310 -10.52 28.94 5.85
C TYR A 310 -10.25 30.34 6.39
N ARG A 311 -11.33 31.03 6.79
CA ARG A 311 -11.34 32.47 7.09
C ARG A 311 -11.71 32.74 8.54
N LEU A 312 -11.37 33.94 9.00
CA LEU A 312 -11.94 34.49 10.22
C LEU A 312 -13.37 34.99 9.98
N THR A 313 -14.29 34.59 10.85
CA THR A 313 -15.70 35.03 10.82
C THR A 313 -16.09 35.70 12.13
N GLY A 314 -17.35 36.08 12.31
CA GLY A 314 -17.85 36.66 13.57
C GLY A 314 -17.39 38.08 13.92
N MET A 315 -16.34 38.61 13.29
CA MET A 315 -15.83 39.97 13.49
C MET A 315 -15.68 40.75 12.18
N PRO A 316 -15.94 42.08 12.16
CA PRO A 316 -15.65 42.91 11.01
C PRO A 316 -14.15 42.89 10.67
N GLY A 317 -13.81 42.63 9.41
CA GLY A 317 -12.41 42.48 9.00
C GLY A 317 -11.55 43.75 9.18
N GLU A 318 -12.16 44.92 9.27
CA GLU A 318 -11.46 46.16 9.63
C GLU A 318 -11.00 46.19 11.09
N ASP A 319 -11.79 45.62 12.00
CA ASP A 319 -11.47 45.58 13.42
C ASP A 319 -10.36 44.55 13.69
N VAL A 320 -10.45 43.37 13.06
CA VAL A 320 -9.39 42.34 13.08
C VAL A 320 -8.08 42.92 12.56
N ARG A 321 -8.12 43.60 11.40
CA ARG A 321 -6.95 44.26 10.82
C ARG A 321 -6.35 45.29 11.76
N ARG A 322 -7.18 46.17 12.32
CA ARG A 322 -6.75 47.20 13.26
C ARG A 322 -6.08 46.61 14.49
N LEU A 323 -6.66 45.57 15.10
CA LEU A 323 -6.12 44.89 16.27
C LEU A 323 -4.74 44.30 15.98
N LEU A 324 -4.60 43.59 14.86
CA LEU A 324 -3.32 42.98 14.47
C LEU A 324 -2.27 44.04 14.11
N MET A 325 -2.67 45.12 13.43
CA MET A 325 -1.77 46.21 13.04
C MET A 325 -1.29 47.06 14.21
N LEU A 326 -2.00 47.08 15.34
CA LEU A 326 -1.51 47.74 16.56
C LEU A 326 -0.27 47.05 17.13
N HIS A 327 -0.22 45.72 17.06
CA HIS A 327 0.93 44.92 17.49
C HIS A 327 2.13 45.08 16.55
N THR A 328 1.88 45.19 15.23
CA THR A 328 2.96 45.44 14.26
C THR A 328 3.47 46.88 14.28
N LYS A 329 2.76 47.83 14.92
CA LYS A 329 3.13 49.25 14.93
C LYS A 329 4.24 49.60 15.93
N ASN A 330 4.41 48.88 17.04
CA ASN A 330 5.41 49.24 18.06
C ASN A 330 6.81 48.68 17.77
N GLU A 331 6.93 47.57 17.03
CA GLU A 331 8.20 46.86 16.86
C GLU A 331 9.01 47.29 15.60
N TYR A 332 8.38 47.98 14.64
CA TYR A 332 9.00 48.30 13.34
C TYR A 332 9.10 49.80 13.03
N ASP A 333 8.81 50.69 13.99
CA ASP A 333 8.58 52.12 13.74
C ASP A 333 9.77 53.03 14.09
N GLU A 334 10.97 52.69 13.60
CA GLU A 334 12.10 53.63 13.47
C GLU A 334 12.54 53.77 12.00
N GLY A 335 11.74 54.39 11.12
CA GLY A 335 12.26 54.82 9.80
C GLY A 335 11.36 54.91 8.55
N LYS A 336 10.05 54.68 8.67
CA LYS A 336 8.92 55.15 7.80
C LYS A 336 9.05 55.08 6.25
N TYR A 337 8.49 54.02 5.69
CA TYR A 337 7.61 54.03 4.49
C TYR A 337 6.28 53.27 4.72
N SER A 338 6.31 52.09 5.33
CA SER A 338 5.16 51.25 5.70
C SER A 338 4.43 51.77 6.96
N ALA A 339 5.14 52.31 7.95
CA ALA A 339 4.54 52.80 9.19
C ALA A 339 3.57 54.00 9.00
N SER A 340 3.78 54.87 8.01
CA SER A 340 2.77 55.91 7.68
C SER A 340 1.49 55.33 7.10
N LYS A 341 1.59 54.22 6.37
CA LYS A 341 0.45 53.50 5.81
C LYS A 341 -0.31 52.74 6.90
N VAL A 342 0.43 52.06 7.79
CA VAL A 342 -0.11 51.42 9.00
C VAL A 342 -0.86 52.42 9.87
N ALA A 343 -0.25 53.59 10.13
CA ALA A 343 -0.88 54.63 10.93
C ALA A 343 -2.16 55.20 10.28
N ALA A 344 -2.13 55.47 8.97
CA ALA A 344 -3.30 55.97 8.23
C ALA A 344 -4.44 54.94 8.20
N GLU A 345 -4.13 53.66 8.02
CA GLU A 345 -5.12 52.58 8.00
C GLU A 345 -5.70 52.30 9.39
N ILE A 346 -4.89 52.39 10.45
CA ILE A 346 -5.38 52.35 11.83
C ILE A 346 -6.31 53.54 12.11
N GLU A 347 -5.97 54.74 11.66
CA GLU A 347 -6.83 55.92 11.82
C GLU A 347 -8.17 55.74 11.10
N GLU A 348 -8.14 55.27 9.85
CA GLU A 348 -9.33 54.97 9.06
C GLU A 348 -10.21 53.89 9.74
N ALA A 349 -9.61 52.77 10.15
CA ALA A 349 -10.31 51.70 10.84
C ALA A 349 -10.83 52.14 12.23
N THR A 350 -10.11 53.02 12.94
CA THR A 350 -10.56 53.59 14.22
C THR A 350 -11.79 54.48 14.02
N VAL A 351 -11.80 55.29 12.95
CA VAL A 351 -12.94 56.14 12.59
C VAL A 351 -14.15 55.27 12.20
N ALA A 352 -13.94 54.19 11.44
CA ALA A 352 -14.99 53.24 11.08
C ALA A 352 -15.55 52.48 12.30
N ALA A 353 -14.71 52.02 13.22
CA ALA A 353 -15.14 51.37 14.45
C ALA A 353 -15.96 52.33 15.33
N ARG A 354 -15.52 53.60 15.45
CA ARG A 354 -16.25 54.63 16.20
C ARG A 354 -17.59 55.01 15.57
N SER A 355 -17.72 54.97 14.25
CA SER A 355 -18.99 55.24 13.57
C SER A 355 -19.99 54.08 13.74
N ARG A 356 -19.52 52.83 13.82
CA ARG A 356 -20.37 51.66 14.18
C ARG A 356 -20.83 51.70 15.63
N ALA A 357 -19.90 52.00 16.56
CA ALA A 357 -20.23 52.11 17.98
C ALA A 357 -21.23 53.24 18.27
N SER A 358 -21.23 54.31 17.47
CA SER A 358 -22.22 55.39 17.58
C SER A 358 -23.55 55.11 16.87
N SER A 359 -23.59 54.22 15.88
CA SER A 359 -24.84 53.77 15.25
C SER A 359 -25.65 52.80 16.11
N ASP A 360 -24.98 51.99 16.94
CA ASP A 360 -25.64 51.04 17.87
C ASP A 360 -26.20 51.72 19.14
N GLN A 361 -25.93 53.01 19.37
CA GLN A 361 -26.49 53.78 20.49
C GLN A 361 -27.77 54.56 20.14
N SER A 362 -28.45 54.25 19.02
CA SER A 362 -29.72 54.90 18.68
C SER A 362 -30.99 54.21 19.26
N SER A 363 -30.84 53.25 20.16
CA SER A 363 -31.97 52.60 20.85
C SER A 363 -31.73 52.26 22.32
N SER A 364 -31.31 53.24 23.14
CA SER A 364 -31.74 53.27 24.55
C SER A 364 -31.53 54.66 25.16
N SER A 365 -32.58 55.15 25.80
CA SER A 365 -32.68 56.43 26.48
C SER A 365 -31.84 56.50 27.75
N ASP A 366 -31.15 57.64 27.91
CA ASP A 366 -30.78 58.35 29.14
C ASP A 366 -30.56 57.54 30.43
N THR A 367 -29.30 57.42 30.85
CA THR A 367 -28.91 57.78 32.23
C THR A 367 -27.43 58.20 32.28
N SER A 368 -27.19 59.23 33.08
CA SER A 368 -25.96 59.99 33.27
C SER A 368 -24.80 59.21 33.89
N ALA A 369 -23.58 59.41 33.37
CA ALA A 369 -22.35 59.38 34.17
C ALA A 369 -21.28 60.30 33.57
N ALA A 370 -20.61 61.02 34.47
CA ALA A 370 -19.82 62.21 34.22
C ALA A 370 -18.44 61.94 33.59
N SER A 371 -17.98 62.99 32.91
CA SER A 371 -16.64 63.22 32.37
C SER A 371 -15.53 63.09 33.43
N SER A 372 -14.43 62.46 33.03
CA SER A 372 -13.09 62.81 33.48
C SER A 372 -12.11 62.64 32.32
N ASN A 373 -11.70 63.76 31.73
CA ASN A 373 -10.45 63.89 30.98
C ASN A 373 -9.29 63.76 31.97
N ASP A 374 -8.29 62.94 31.67
CA ASP A 374 -6.86 63.26 31.85
C ASP A 374 -6.02 62.20 31.12
N THR A 375 -5.25 62.55 30.10
CA THR A 375 -3.84 63.01 30.19
C THR A 375 -2.93 61.96 30.83
N LEU A 376 -2.35 61.07 30.01
CA LEU A 376 -1.15 60.30 30.38
C LEU A 376 0.01 60.70 29.47
N THR A 377 0.71 61.74 29.92
CA THR A 377 2.09 62.02 29.52
C THR A 377 3.03 61.65 30.67
N ASN A 378 4.09 60.92 30.34
CA ASN A 378 5.36 60.75 31.06
C ASN A 378 5.32 60.38 32.56
N ILE A 379 5.69 59.13 32.85
CA ILE A 379 6.40 58.79 34.09
C ILE A 379 7.68 58.05 33.69
N ASP A 380 8.79 58.76 33.89
CA ASP A 380 10.13 58.19 34.03
C ASP A 380 10.23 57.52 35.41
N SER A 381 10.66 56.26 35.46
CA SER A 381 11.15 55.67 36.71
C SER A 381 12.14 54.55 36.41
N THR A 382 13.41 54.94 36.42
CA THR A 382 14.53 54.11 36.85
C THR A 382 14.23 53.49 38.23
N THR A 383 13.96 52.19 38.29
CA THR A 383 14.22 51.38 39.50
C THR A 383 14.46 49.92 39.10
N SER A 384 15.67 49.46 39.41
CA SER A 384 16.14 48.08 39.31
C SER A 384 15.35 47.13 40.22
N GLY A 385 14.83 46.05 39.67
CA GLY A 385 14.24 44.93 40.40
C GLY A 385 13.83 43.83 39.43
N GLU A 386 14.62 42.77 39.36
CA GLU A 386 14.35 41.55 38.58
C GLU A 386 13.11 40.85 39.14
N GLU A 387 12.02 40.79 38.37
CA GLU A 387 10.94 39.82 38.58
C GLU A 387 10.35 39.43 37.21
N PHE A 388 10.68 38.21 36.78
CA PHE A 388 10.19 37.57 35.55
C PHE A 388 8.66 37.38 35.64
N MET A 389 7.90 38.28 35.00
CA MET A 389 6.48 38.06 34.67
C MET A 389 6.40 37.30 33.34
N LEU A 390 5.66 36.20 33.32
CA LEU A 390 5.37 35.41 32.11
C LEU A 390 4.60 36.29 31.10
N GLU A 391 5.14 36.44 29.89
CA GLU A 391 4.57 37.23 28.78
C GLU A 391 3.12 36.84 28.41
N ASN A 392 2.65 35.66 28.83
CA ASN A 392 1.31 35.13 28.53
C ASN A 392 0.15 35.80 29.30
N PHE A 393 0.40 36.72 30.22
CA PHE A 393 -0.65 37.39 31.01
C PHE A 393 -0.80 38.89 30.76
N ASP A 394 -0.09 39.45 29.77
CA ASP A 394 -0.37 40.82 29.33
C ASP A 394 -1.58 40.83 28.37
N PRO A 395 -2.73 41.43 28.74
CA PRO A 395 -3.87 41.57 27.84
C PRO A 395 -3.56 42.42 26.59
N ALA A 396 -2.44 43.14 26.58
CA ALA A 396 -1.92 43.85 25.43
C ALA A 396 -0.90 43.04 24.61
N SER A 397 -0.70 41.74 24.89
CA SER A 397 0.21 40.90 24.10
C SER A 397 -0.42 40.46 22.77
N LEU A 398 0.43 40.26 21.76
CA LEU A 398 0.02 39.69 20.48
C LEU A 398 -0.57 38.28 20.66
N GLN A 399 0.03 37.49 21.54
CA GLN A 399 -0.38 36.11 21.79
C GLN A 399 -1.81 36.03 22.34
N THR A 400 -2.16 36.87 23.32
CA THR A 400 -3.54 36.99 23.81
C THR A 400 -4.51 37.42 22.72
N THR A 401 -4.09 38.33 21.84
CA THR A 401 -4.92 38.77 20.71
C THR A 401 -5.17 37.62 19.73
N ILE A 402 -4.14 36.83 19.40
CA ILE A 402 -4.28 35.64 18.55
C ILE A 402 -5.23 34.63 19.20
N GLU A 403 -5.05 34.33 20.48
CA GLU A 403 -5.90 33.40 21.23
C GLU A 403 -7.38 33.84 21.27
N CYS A 404 -7.66 35.14 21.34
CA CYS A 404 -9.02 35.66 21.22
C CYS A 404 -9.61 35.55 19.80
N LEU A 405 -8.78 35.55 18.76
CA LEU A 405 -9.23 35.43 17.37
C LEU A 405 -9.44 33.98 16.93
N LEU A 406 -8.69 33.02 17.49
CA LEU A 406 -8.73 31.60 17.08
C LEU A 406 -10.11 30.92 17.20
N PRO A 407 -10.94 31.18 18.22
CA PRO A 407 -12.30 30.64 18.29
C PRO A 407 -13.20 31.05 17.10
N HIS A 408 -12.83 32.12 16.38
CA HIS A 408 -13.55 32.62 15.22
C HIS A 408 -12.96 32.13 13.88
N ASP A 409 -11.94 31.26 13.92
CA ASP A 409 -11.35 30.62 12.75
C ASP A 409 -12.25 29.48 12.25
N GLU A 410 -12.65 29.55 10.99
CA GLU A 410 -13.57 28.57 10.41
C GLU A 410 -13.01 27.13 10.45
N LEU A 411 -11.69 26.92 10.32
CA LEU A 411 -11.13 25.56 10.37
C LEU A 411 -11.25 24.99 11.78
N TYR A 412 -10.91 25.80 12.79
CA TYR A 412 -11.08 25.43 14.19
C TYR A 412 -12.54 25.05 14.50
N GLU A 413 -13.50 25.89 14.10
CA GLU A 413 -14.94 25.59 14.27
C GLU A 413 -15.37 24.33 13.50
N VAL A 414 -14.89 24.13 12.27
CA VAL A 414 -15.24 22.98 11.43
C VAL A 414 -14.71 21.66 11.99
N MET A 415 -13.50 21.67 12.54
CA MET A 415 -12.91 20.50 13.22
C MET A 415 -13.70 20.20 14.50
N LYS A 416 -13.94 21.21 15.34
CA LYS A 416 -14.71 21.08 16.59
C LYS A 416 -16.11 20.51 16.36
N HIS A 417 -16.84 21.02 15.36
CA HIS A 417 -18.20 20.56 15.03
C HIS A 417 -18.25 19.32 14.12
N ARG A 418 -17.13 18.58 13.99
CA ARG A 418 -17.03 17.34 13.20
C ARG A 418 -17.49 17.45 11.74
N ARG A 419 -17.23 18.59 11.08
CA ARG A 419 -17.67 18.85 9.69
C ARG A 419 -16.62 18.50 8.64
N ALA A 420 -15.34 18.70 8.94
CA ALA A 420 -14.19 18.28 8.15
C ALA A 420 -12.96 18.16 9.06
N PHE A 421 -11.93 17.41 8.64
CA PHE A 421 -10.67 17.22 9.39
C PHE A 421 -10.87 16.75 10.84
N HIS A 422 -11.96 16.05 11.14
CA HIS A 422 -12.29 15.63 12.50
C HIS A 422 -11.89 14.17 12.78
N ASP A 423 -11.46 13.44 11.75
CA ASP A 423 -11.08 12.03 11.81
C ASP A 423 -9.63 11.83 12.29
N GLY A 424 -9.31 12.43 13.44
CA GLY A 424 -8.01 12.34 14.11
C GLY A 424 -6.93 13.32 13.61
N TRP A 425 -7.28 14.31 12.80
CA TRP A 425 -6.33 15.37 12.44
C TRP A 425 -6.10 16.32 13.61
N ARG A 426 -4.84 16.72 13.78
CA ARG A 426 -4.40 17.69 14.77
C ARG A 426 -3.71 18.86 14.08
N GLU A 427 -3.84 20.04 14.68
CA GLU A 427 -3.06 21.21 14.33
C GLU A 427 -2.25 21.66 15.54
N ALA A 428 -1.04 22.12 15.31
CA ALA A 428 -0.23 22.70 16.36
C ALA A 428 -0.77 24.09 16.77
N PRO A 429 -0.57 24.52 18.03
CA PRO A 429 -1.02 25.83 18.47
C PRO A 429 -0.47 26.96 17.58
N ILE A 430 -1.36 27.77 17.03
CA ILE A 430 -1.00 28.91 16.18
C ILE A 430 -0.53 30.06 17.08
N LYS A 431 0.76 30.39 16.96
CA LYS A 431 1.41 31.50 17.70
C LYS A 431 1.95 32.59 16.79
N PHE A 432 1.49 32.60 15.53
CA PHE A 432 1.96 33.51 14.50
C PHE A 432 0.79 34.27 13.86
N LEU A 433 1.10 35.44 13.31
CA LEU A 433 0.13 36.30 12.64
C LEU A 433 -0.58 35.61 11.46
N PRO A 434 -1.83 35.98 11.13
CA PRO A 434 -2.51 35.50 9.93
C PRO A 434 -1.63 35.57 8.69
N THR A 435 -1.62 34.54 7.86
CA THR A 435 -0.73 34.45 6.69
C THR A 435 -1.28 35.14 5.44
N TYR A 436 -2.57 35.51 5.45
CA TYR A 436 -3.29 36.16 4.37
C TYR A 436 -4.11 37.33 4.89
N LYS A 437 -4.36 38.43 4.17
CA LYS A 437 -3.79 38.85 2.88
C LYS A 437 -2.91 40.07 3.11
N TYR A 438 -1.70 40.06 2.56
CA TYR A 438 -0.73 41.15 2.70
C TYR A 438 -0.61 41.99 1.44
N ASP A 439 -0.18 43.24 1.62
CA ASP A 439 0.33 44.03 0.52
C ASP A 439 1.72 43.52 0.12
N VAL A 440 1.87 43.16 -1.15
CA VAL A 440 3.13 42.58 -1.64
C VAL A 440 4.27 43.58 -1.50
N GLY A 441 5.35 43.15 -0.84
CA GLY A 441 6.52 43.97 -0.58
C GLY A 441 6.50 44.68 0.77
N SER A 442 5.54 44.37 1.65
CA SER A 442 5.45 44.95 2.99
C SER A 442 5.57 43.90 4.10
N VAL A 443 6.12 44.34 5.23
CA VAL A 443 6.11 43.60 6.51
C VAL A 443 4.95 44.12 7.34
N GLY A 444 4.05 43.23 7.77
CA GLY A 444 2.98 43.58 8.72
C GLY A 444 1.86 44.50 8.21
N VAL A 445 1.82 44.82 6.91
CA VAL A 445 0.70 45.57 6.29
C VAL A 445 -0.25 44.63 5.57
N PHE A 446 -1.47 44.54 6.08
CA PHE A 446 -2.54 43.75 5.48
C PHE A 446 -3.19 44.50 4.30
N ASP A 447 -3.92 43.76 3.46
CA ASP A 447 -4.54 44.21 2.19
C ASP A 447 -5.19 45.60 2.25
N SER A 448 -4.51 46.59 1.68
CA SER A 448 -5.01 47.97 1.59
C SER A 448 -5.77 48.23 0.28
N SER A 449 -6.06 47.18 -0.51
CA SER A 449 -6.82 47.32 -1.75
C SER A 449 -8.28 47.70 -1.47
N GLU A 450 -9.02 48.08 -2.51
CA GLU A 450 -10.46 48.38 -2.42
C GLU A 450 -11.29 47.21 -1.82
N LYS A 451 -10.77 45.98 -1.90
CA LYS A 451 -11.45 44.78 -1.39
C LYS A 451 -11.26 44.56 0.12
N LYS A 452 -10.27 45.22 0.74
CA LYS A 452 -9.93 45.16 2.18
C LYS A 452 -10.20 43.80 2.81
N ARG A 453 -9.62 42.73 2.26
CA ARG A 453 -9.88 41.34 2.69
C ARG A 453 -9.49 41.14 4.15
N CYS A 454 -10.39 40.56 4.96
CA CYS A 454 -10.10 40.23 6.36
C CYS A 454 -8.82 39.38 6.46
N PRO A 455 -7.88 39.71 7.37
CA PRO A 455 -6.77 38.83 7.69
C PRO A 455 -7.26 37.43 8.10
N SER A 456 -6.60 36.36 7.69
CA SER A 456 -7.00 34.97 7.97
C SER A 456 -5.81 34.01 7.90
N TRP A 457 -5.86 32.92 8.66
CA TRP A 457 -4.93 31.81 8.60
C TRP A 457 -5.36 30.83 7.49
N CYS A 458 -5.18 31.25 6.24
CA CYS A 458 -5.52 30.45 5.07
C CYS A 458 -4.57 29.27 4.88
N ASP A 459 -3.28 29.49 5.15
CA ASP A 459 -2.23 28.51 4.98
C ASP A 459 -2.06 27.71 6.29
N ARG A 460 -2.12 26.37 6.23
CA ARG A 460 -2.15 25.50 7.43
C ARG A 460 -1.30 24.24 7.25
N ILE A 461 -0.82 23.67 8.36
CA ILE A 461 -0.23 22.32 8.40
C ILE A 461 -0.95 21.52 9.49
N LEU A 462 -1.73 20.54 9.05
CA LEU A 462 -2.34 19.51 9.88
C LEU A 462 -1.49 18.24 9.81
N TYR A 463 -1.50 17.47 10.88
CA TYR A 463 -0.92 16.14 10.91
C TYR A 463 -1.87 15.15 11.58
N ARG A 464 -1.73 13.88 11.23
CA ARG A 464 -2.51 12.80 11.82
C ARG A 464 -1.64 11.57 11.98
N THR A 465 -1.74 10.94 13.14
CA THR A 465 -1.17 9.61 13.35
C THR A 465 -2.22 8.52 13.17
N ARG A 466 -1.76 7.30 12.90
CA ARG A 466 -2.64 6.12 12.90
C ARG A 466 -3.33 5.92 14.24
N ARG A 467 -2.65 6.24 15.35
CA ARG A 467 -3.20 6.19 16.69
C ARG A 467 -4.42 7.11 16.83
N ASP A 468 -4.27 8.39 16.46
CA ASP A 468 -5.36 9.38 16.54
C ASP A 468 -6.59 8.95 15.75
N LYS A 469 -6.35 8.39 14.56
CA LYS A 469 -7.42 7.88 13.70
C LYS A 469 -8.16 6.70 14.35
N LEU A 470 -7.43 5.75 14.91
CA LEU A 470 -8.01 4.57 15.56
C LEU A 470 -8.76 4.94 16.84
N GLU A 471 -8.23 5.88 17.62
CA GLU A 471 -8.89 6.44 18.81
C GLU A 471 -10.20 7.13 18.42
N TYR A 472 -10.21 7.95 17.37
CA TYR A 472 -11.43 8.57 16.85
C TYR A 472 -12.45 7.54 16.34
N GLU A 473 -12.01 6.55 15.56
CA GLU A 473 -12.88 5.47 15.07
C GLU A 473 -13.45 4.64 16.23
N GLN A 474 -12.69 4.46 17.32
CA GLN A 474 -13.18 3.80 18.53
C GLN A 474 -14.23 4.64 19.24
N LYS A 475 -13.98 5.94 19.44
CA LYS A 475 -14.95 6.86 20.04
C LYS A 475 -16.28 6.86 19.28
N LEU A 476 -16.24 6.87 17.94
CA LEU A 476 -17.45 6.75 17.12
C LEU A 476 -18.22 5.44 17.32
N ARG A 477 -17.51 4.30 17.49
CA ARG A 477 -18.16 3.02 17.79
C ARG A 477 -18.80 3.05 19.17
N ASP A 478 -18.10 3.58 20.16
CA ASP A 478 -18.59 3.67 21.53
C ASP A 478 -19.82 4.59 21.63
N GLU A 479 -19.82 5.74 20.94
CA GLU A 479 -20.97 6.64 20.83
C GLU A 479 -22.17 5.97 20.13
N ALA A 480 -21.93 5.21 19.05
CA ALA A 480 -22.98 4.48 18.34
C ALA A 480 -23.58 3.35 19.19
N GLU A 481 -22.74 2.62 19.93
CA GLU A 481 -23.19 1.59 20.87
C GLU A 481 -23.97 2.18 22.04
N ALA A 482 -23.55 3.33 22.56
CA ALA A 482 -24.27 4.06 23.61
C ALA A 482 -25.66 4.50 23.11
N LYS A 483 -25.73 5.06 21.91
CA LYS A 483 -27.00 5.43 21.26
C LYS A 483 -27.91 4.22 21.03
N GLN A 484 -27.35 3.10 20.57
CA GLN A 484 -28.13 1.87 20.39
C GLN A 484 -28.68 1.34 21.72
N LYS A 485 -27.88 1.38 22.80
CA LYS A 485 -28.33 0.99 24.14
C LYS A 485 -29.44 1.90 24.67
N ASP A 486 -29.31 3.22 24.47
CA ASP A 486 -30.34 4.20 24.82
C ASP A 486 -31.66 3.96 24.06
N GLU A 487 -31.59 3.74 22.74
CA GLU A 487 -32.75 3.39 21.91
C GLU A 487 -33.40 2.06 22.36
N GLU A 488 -32.60 1.06 22.75
CA GLU A 488 -33.11 -0.19 23.32
C GLU A 488 -33.77 -0.02 24.69
N TRP A 489 -33.24 0.85 25.56
CA TRP A 489 -33.82 1.13 26.88
C TRP A 489 -35.15 1.88 26.74
N LYS A 490 -35.20 2.86 25.83
CA LYS A 490 -36.43 3.55 25.40
C LYS A 490 -37.47 2.58 24.85
N ALA A 491 -37.07 1.67 23.96
CA ALA A 491 -37.97 0.67 23.38
C ALA A 491 -38.52 -0.35 24.40
N ARG A 492 -37.79 -0.60 25.49
CA ARG A 492 -38.23 -1.48 26.60
C ARG A 492 -39.16 -0.78 27.61
N GLY A 493 -39.49 0.49 27.39
CA GLY A 493 -40.42 1.25 28.25
C GLY A 493 -39.84 1.60 29.63
N ILE A 494 -38.51 1.58 29.78
CA ILE A 494 -37.85 1.85 31.07
C ILE A 494 -37.88 3.36 31.40
N ASP A 495 -37.98 4.23 30.38
CA ASP A 495 -38.16 5.68 30.57
C ASP A 495 -39.44 6.04 31.34
N GLU A 496 -40.52 5.26 31.18
CA GLU A 496 -41.76 5.48 31.96
C GLU A 496 -41.60 5.11 33.44
N ALA A 497 -40.67 4.20 33.78
CA ALA A 497 -40.37 3.84 35.17
C ALA A 497 -39.34 4.79 35.83
N ALA A 498 -38.45 5.40 35.03
CA ALA A 498 -37.48 6.39 35.52
C ALA A 498 -38.09 7.80 35.69
N ALA A 499 -39.13 8.14 34.92
CA ALA A 499 -39.86 9.41 35.08
C ALA A 499 -40.66 9.50 36.41
N ASP A 500 -40.96 8.36 37.05
CA ASP A 500 -41.71 8.31 38.31
C ASP A 500 -40.81 8.49 39.55
N ASP A 501 -39.48 8.42 39.39
CA ASP A 501 -38.48 8.64 40.45
C ASP A 501 -37.60 9.84 40.05
N GLY A 502 -38.13 11.04 40.30
CA GLY A 502 -37.68 12.32 39.73
C GLY A 502 -36.24 12.76 40.01
N VAL A 503 -35.28 12.11 39.37
CA VAL A 503 -33.91 12.57 39.17
C VAL A 503 -33.46 12.16 37.75
N LEU A 504 -33.92 12.90 36.75
CA LEU A 504 -33.40 12.79 35.39
C LEU A 504 -32.26 13.80 35.25
N PHE A 505 -31.02 13.30 35.17
CA PHE A 505 -29.94 14.08 34.59
C PHE A 505 -30.21 14.12 33.09
N ASP A 506 -30.58 15.29 32.58
CA ASP A 506 -30.65 15.55 31.15
C ASP A 506 -29.22 15.46 30.62
N TYR A 507 -28.78 14.25 30.25
CA TYR A 507 -27.50 14.05 29.57
C TYR A 507 -27.63 14.62 28.17
N ASP A 508 -27.10 15.82 27.95
CA ASP A 508 -26.98 16.41 26.63
C ASP A 508 -25.64 15.97 26.04
N PRO A 509 -25.61 15.01 25.10
CA PRO A 509 -24.36 14.53 24.52
C PRO A 509 -23.57 15.64 23.79
N ASP A 510 -24.20 16.79 23.48
CA ASP A 510 -23.55 17.93 22.84
C ASP A 510 -23.00 18.97 23.85
N GLU A 511 -23.52 19.04 25.10
CA GLU A 511 -23.04 19.95 26.17
C GLU A 511 -22.23 19.24 27.29
N ASP A 512 -22.56 17.99 27.63
CA ASP A 512 -21.97 17.23 28.74
C ASP A 512 -20.78 16.35 28.33
N GLY A 513 -20.44 16.34 27.04
CA GLY A 513 -19.32 15.59 26.48
C GLY A 513 -17.98 16.27 26.70
N ASP A 514 -17.43 16.10 27.90
CA ASP A 514 -16.03 16.33 28.28
C ASP A 514 -15.43 17.69 27.88
N GLU A 515 -15.23 18.56 28.87
CA GLU A 515 -14.22 19.63 28.84
C GLU A 515 -12.82 18.98 28.77
N TYR A 516 -12.50 18.40 27.61
CA TYR A 516 -11.16 17.90 27.30
C TYR A 516 -10.24 19.12 27.26
N ASP A 517 -9.30 19.15 28.19
CA ASP A 517 -8.15 20.02 28.14
C ASP A 517 -7.29 19.61 26.93
N GLU A 518 -7.65 20.12 25.75
CA GLU A 518 -7.02 19.84 24.45
C GLU A 518 -5.55 20.33 24.39
N PHE A 519 -5.08 20.97 25.47
CA PHE A 519 -3.74 21.55 25.59
C PHE A 519 -2.73 20.68 26.37
N ALA A 520 -3.09 19.46 26.80
CA ALA A 520 -2.23 18.67 27.69
C ALA A 520 -1.19 17.74 27.02
N ASP A 521 -1.21 17.51 25.70
CA ASP A 521 -0.36 16.49 25.06
C ASP A 521 0.72 17.05 24.13
N THR A 522 1.72 17.72 24.70
CA THR A 522 3.05 17.84 24.07
C THR A 522 3.97 16.65 24.39
N GLN A 523 3.40 15.50 24.81
CA GLN A 523 4.17 14.29 25.12
C GLN A 523 4.41 13.44 23.86
N GLU A 524 5.57 12.82 23.79
CA GLU A 524 5.97 11.88 22.73
C GLU A 524 4.88 10.81 22.51
N GLN A 525 4.28 10.78 21.32
CA GLN A 525 3.18 9.85 21.01
C GLN A 525 3.73 8.58 20.37
N ILE A 526 3.64 7.47 21.10
CA ILE A 526 3.92 6.14 20.56
C ILE A 526 2.74 5.71 19.68
N VAL A 527 3.03 5.39 18.42
CA VAL A 527 2.10 4.99 17.37
C VAL A 527 2.46 3.59 16.90
N THR A 528 1.50 2.66 17.00
CA THR A 528 1.66 1.33 16.41
C THR A 528 1.33 1.39 14.92
N THR A 529 2.31 1.14 14.05
CA THR A 529 2.13 1.13 12.60
C THR A 529 1.20 0.02 12.15
N LYS A 530 0.74 0.07 10.90
CA LYS A 530 -0.02 -1.02 10.27
C LYS A 530 0.74 -2.36 10.31
N GLU A 531 2.06 -2.32 10.29
CA GLU A 531 2.96 -3.48 10.44
C GLU A 531 3.35 -3.76 11.91
N GLY A 532 2.64 -3.19 12.88
CA GLY A 532 2.86 -3.48 14.30
C GLY A 532 4.23 -3.05 14.86
N PHE A 533 4.85 -2.03 14.27
CA PHE A 533 6.04 -1.37 14.85
C PHE A 533 5.63 -0.20 15.73
N GLU A 534 6.41 0.11 16.75
CA GLU A 534 6.19 1.27 17.61
C GLU A 534 7.06 2.44 17.11
N ASP A 535 6.42 3.39 16.46
CA ASP A 535 7.05 4.62 15.98
C ASP A 535 6.63 5.80 16.87
N GLU A 536 7.38 6.89 16.85
CA GLU A 536 7.17 8.03 17.73
C GLU A 536 7.37 9.34 16.96
N ILE A 537 6.38 10.23 17.03
CA ILE A 537 6.45 11.55 16.40
C ILE A 537 6.31 12.65 17.44
N SER A 538 7.14 13.68 17.31
CA SER A 538 7.04 14.92 18.08
C SER A 538 7.17 16.12 17.16
N LEU A 539 6.36 17.15 17.40
CA LEU A 539 6.49 18.44 16.75
C LEU A 539 7.57 19.26 17.47
N GLU A 540 8.56 19.76 16.72
CA GLU A 540 9.58 20.67 17.26
C GLU A 540 9.09 22.13 17.23
N TYR A 541 8.52 22.57 16.10
CA TYR A 541 7.93 23.91 15.97
C TYR A 541 6.91 24.00 14.84
N TYR A 542 6.09 25.05 14.87
CA TYR A 542 5.16 25.45 13.81
C TYR A 542 5.12 26.98 13.71
N THR A 543 5.57 27.56 12.60
CA THR A 543 5.70 29.02 12.49
C THR A 543 5.57 29.57 11.06
N SER A 544 5.50 30.89 10.94
CA SER A 544 5.41 31.61 9.66
C SER A 544 6.59 32.56 9.45
N HIS A 545 7.01 32.72 8.20
CA HIS A 545 8.13 33.57 7.82
C HIS A 545 7.64 34.96 7.37
N GLN A 546 7.30 35.80 8.35
CA GLN A 546 6.71 37.13 8.14
C GLN A 546 7.58 38.06 7.28
N ARG A 547 8.90 37.85 7.26
CA ARG A 547 9.84 38.67 6.48
C ARG A 547 10.03 38.19 5.04
N VAL A 548 9.19 37.29 4.53
CA VAL A 548 9.10 36.99 3.10
C VAL A 548 8.06 37.91 2.44
N LEU A 549 8.46 38.67 1.43
CA LEU A 549 7.67 39.81 0.90
C LEU A 549 7.28 39.66 -0.59
N SER A 550 7.60 38.53 -1.21
CA SER A 550 7.39 38.31 -2.64
C SER A 550 5.97 37.89 -3.02
N SER A 551 5.17 37.42 -2.06
CA SER A 551 3.76 37.04 -2.23
C SER A 551 2.84 37.87 -1.31
N ASP A 552 1.54 37.81 -1.56
CA ASP A 552 0.49 38.32 -0.64
C ASP A 552 0.12 37.31 0.45
N HIS A 553 0.70 36.11 0.41
CA HIS A 553 0.73 35.15 1.51
C HIS A 553 2.12 35.05 2.14
N LYS A 554 2.15 34.75 3.45
CA LYS A 554 3.39 34.42 4.16
C LYS A 554 3.62 32.89 4.16
N PRO A 555 4.82 32.42 3.79
CA PRO A 555 5.12 31.00 3.87
C PRO A 555 5.16 30.55 5.33
N LEU A 556 4.88 29.27 5.52
CA LEU A 556 4.90 28.64 6.84
C LEU A 556 5.54 27.26 6.76
N ASP A 557 6.12 26.82 7.88
CA ASP A 557 6.73 25.51 8.02
C ASP A 557 6.55 24.93 9.42
N ALA A 558 6.73 23.61 9.50
CA ALA A 558 6.78 22.84 10.72
C ALA A 558 7.88 21.78 10.63
N ILE A 559 8.56 21.51 11.74
CA ILE A 559 9.49 20.38 11.84
C ILE A 559 8.95 19.35 12.81
N PHE A 560 9.02 18.10 12.38
CA PHE A 560 8.68 16.93 13.16
C PHE A 560 9.92 16.05 13.34
N SER A 561 10.18 15.61 14.57
CA SER A 561 11.13 14.54 14.85
C SER A 561 10.37 13.20 14.83
N LEU A 562 10.74 12.33 13.91
CA LEU A 562 10.16 10.98 13.77
C LEU A 562 11.22 9.94 14.14
N LYS A 563 10.88 9.07 15.09
CA LYS A 563 11.64 7.87 15.42
C LYS A 563 10.87 6.66 14.92
N TYR A 564 11.53 5.82 14.13
CA TYR A 564 10.91 4.68 13.48
C TYR A 564 11.86 3.48 13.37
N GLU A 565 11.31 2.29 13.24
CA GLU A 565 12.08 1.06 13.01
C GLU A 565 12.46 0.92 11.53
N SER A 566 13.74 0.93 11.17
CA SER A 566 14.20 0.77 9.78
C SER A 566 14.80 -0.62 9.54
N ALA A 567 14.38 -1.31 8.49
CA ALA A 567 14.94 -2.60 8.09
C ALA A 567 16.34 -2.47 7.48
N VAL A 568 17.33 -3.11 8.10
CA VAL A 568 18.70 -3.18 7.61
C VAL A 568 18.80 -4.23 6.49
N PRO A 569 19.12 -3.85 5.24
CA PRO A 569 19.07 -4.76 4.09
C PRO A 569 19.92 -6.02 4.24
N GLU A 570 21.14 -5.89 4.80
CA GLU A 570 22.07 -7.00 4.95
C GLU A 570 21.58 -8.02 5.98
N LEU A 571 21.02 -7.55 7.10
CA LEU A 571 20.45 -8.41 8.13
C LEU A 571 19.18 -9.10 7.63
N LYS A 572 18.32 -8.36 6.91
CA LYS A 572 17.11 -8.91 6.31
C LYS A 572 17.43 -9.99 5.28
N ALA A 573 18.47 -9.80 4.46
CA ALA A 573 18.95 -10.81 3.52
C ALA A 573 19.46 -12.08 4.22
N LYS A 574 20.18 -11.94 5.34
CA LYS A 574 20.63 -13.08 6.15
C LYS A 574 19.46 -13.86 6.74
N VAL A 575 18.51 -13.16 7.36
CA VAL A 575 17.29 -13.78 7.92
C VAL A 575 16.48 -14.45 6.82
N HIS A 576 16.36 -13.83 5.63
CA HIS A 576 15.71 -14.43 4.47
C HIS A 576 16.37 -15.75 4.06
N GLN A 577 17.70 -15.78 3.93
CA GLN A 577 18.43 -17.02 3.60
C GLN A 577 18.22 -18.11 4.65
N ASP A 578 18.26 -17.75 5.93
CA ASP A 578 18.02 -18.68 7.03
C ASP A 578 16.59 -19.25 7.02
N CYS A 579 15.58 -18.39 6.85
CA CYS A 579 14.18 -18.81 6.76
C CYS A 579 13.93 -19.71 5.54
N ALA A 580 14.46 -19.34 4.37
CA ALA A 580 14.35 -20.16 3.16
C ALA A 580 14.98 -21.54 3.35
N ARG A 581 16.18 -21.60 3.95
CA ARG A 581 16.86 -22.87 4.26
C ARG A 581 16.07 -23.73 5.24
N LEU A 582 15.45 -23.13 6.26
CA LEU A 582 14.64 -23.86 7.25
C LEU A 582 13.34 -24.39 6.63
N LEU A 583 12.68 -23.60 5.79
CA LEU A 583 11.47 -24.02 5.08
C LEU A 583 11.77 -25.14 4.07
N ASP A 584 12.83 -25.02 3.27
CA ASP A 584 13.26 -26.09 2.35
C ASP A 584 13.62 -27.38 3.10
N ARG A 585 14.30 -27.27 4.24
CA ARG A 585 14.58 -28.42 5.11
C ARG A 585 13.29 -29.06 5.62
N ALA A 586 12.36 -28.26 6.14
CA ALA A 586 11.09 -28.76 6.66
C ALA A 586 10.23 -29.40 5.54
N GLU A 587 10.21 -28.82 4.34
CA GLU A 587 9.50 -29.38 3.19
C GLU A 587 10.10 -30.72 2.76
N ASN A 588 11.43 -30.83 2.73
CA ASN A 588 12.10 -32.09 2.39
C ASN A 588 11.92 -33.16 3.47
N GLU A 589 11.92 -32.79 4.76
CA GLU A 589 11.67 -33.72 5.88
C GLU A 589 10.20 -34.20 5.93
N THR A 590 9.26 -33.37 5.47
CA THR A 590 7.82 -33.69 5.45
C THR A 590 7.35 -34.38 4.17
N ARG A 591 8.23 -34.59 3.18
CA ARG A 591 7.87 -35.22 1.91
C ARG A 591 7.84 -36.75 2.02
N PRO A 592 6.69 -37.41 1.80
CA PRO A 592 6.60 -38.86 1.80
C PRO A 592 7.50 -39.47 0.72
N THR A 593 8.30 -40.48 1.10
CA THR A 593 9.25 -41.13 0.18
C THR A 593 9.11 -42.65 0.29
N VAL A 594 8.76 -43.26 -0.83
CA VAL A 594 8.51 -44.70 -0.94
C VAL A 594 9.50 -45.32 -1.92
N THR A 595 9.89 -46.56 -1.68
CA THR A 595 10.70 -47.36 -2.62
C THR A 595 9.94 -48.61 -3.03
N LEU A 596 10.00 -48.94 -4.32
CA LEU A 596 9.44 -50.17 -4.88
C LEU A 596 10.54 -51.20 -5.09
N ILE A 597 10.36 -52.40 -4.55
CA ILE A 597 11.24 -53.54 -4.73
C ILE A 597 10.44 -54.61 -5.46
N VAL A 598 10.85 -54.96 -6.68
CA VAL A 598 10.22 -56.03 -7.46
C VAL A 598 10.90 -57.35 -7.10
N ASP A 599 10.13 -58.33 -6.61
CA ASP A 599 10.67 -59.65 -6.31
C ASP A 599 10.85 -60.45 -7.61
N HIS A 600 12.12 -60.63 -8.00
CA HIS A 600 12.52 -61.53 -9.06
C HIS A 600 12.67 -62.94 -8.49
N SER A 601 11.54 -63.60 -8.19
CA SER A 601 11.55 -64.97 -7.65
C SER A 601 12.41 -65.90 -8.52
N HIS A 602 13.48 -66.45 -7.95
CA HIS A 602 14.42 -67.39 -8.58
C HIS A 602 13.84 -68.83 -8.73
N ASP A 603 12.55 -69.01 -8.48
CA ASP A 603 11.93 -70.30 -8.12
C ASP A 603 11.15 -71.00 -9.24
N ASP A 604 11.55 -70.82 -10.50
CA ASP A 604 11.05 -71.65 -11.61
C ASP A 604 12.24 -72.29 -12.34
N HIS A 605 12.59 -73.52 -11.96
CA HIS A 605 13.60 -74.39 -12.59
C HIS A 605 13.24 -74.80 -14.05
N SER A 606 12.55 -73.93 -14.80
CA SER A 606 12.14 -74.19 -16.18
C SER A 606 12.48 -73.05 -17.16
N VAL A 607 13.33 -72.09 -16.78
CA VAL A 607 13.66 -70.93 -17.61
C VAL A 607 15.13 -70.91 -18.05
N GLU A 608 15.55 -71.83 -18.92
CA GLU A 608 16.80 -71.69 -19.69
C GLU A 608 16.64 -70.80 -20.94
N LEU A 609 15.60 -69.96 -21.05
CA LEU A 609 15.29 -69.25 -22.30
C LEU A 609 14.98 -67.75 -22.24
N ASP A 610 15.09 -67.07 -21.09
CA ASP A 610 14.85 -65.61 -21.02
C ASP A 610 15.98 -64.80 -20.34
N GLU A 611 17.24 -65.25 -20.48
CA GLU A 611 18.43 -64.38 -20.30
C GLU A 611 18.61 -63.41 -21.49
N LYS A 612 17.56 -62.71 -21.92
CA LYS A 612 17.65 -61.76 -23.05
C LYS A 612 17.54 -60.29 -22.68
N ASP A 613 17.27 -59.95 -21.42
CA ASP A 613 17.33 -58.56 -21.00
C ASP A 613 17.58 -58.40 -19.49
N PRO A 614 18.83 -58.53 -19.01
CA PRO A 614 19.19 -58.29 -17.61
C PRO A 614 19.03 -56.82 -17.18
N LYS A 615 18.55 -55.93 -18.06
CA LYS A 615 18.32 -54.50 -17.81
C LYS A 615 16.85 -54.13 -17.61
N PHE A 616 15.90 -55.08 -17.65
CA PHE A 616 14.49 -54.74 -17.45
C PHE A 616 14.16 -54.58 -15.97
N GLU A 617 14.16 -53.33 -15.49
CA GLU A 617 13.71 -52.93 -14.15
C GLU A 617 12.18 -52.85 -14.08
N GLY A 618 11.50 -54.02 -14.06
CA GLY A 618 10.05 -54.11 -14.05
C GLY A 618 9.50 -55.50 -13.72
N VAL A 619 8.18 -55.63 -13.66
CA VAL A 619 7.52 -56.91 -13.35
C VAL A 619 7.36 -57.74 -14.62
N ASN A 620 8.11 -58.84 -14.70
CA ASN A 620 8.02 -59.78 -15.83
C ASN A 620 7.27 -61.07 -15.44
N PHE A 621 6.13 -61.31 -16.10
CA PHE A 621 5.33 -62.52 -15.95
C PHE A 621 5.80 -63.67 -16.86
N GLY A 622 6.74 -63.43 -17.80
CA GLY A 622 7.25 -64.43 -18.74
C GLY A 622 6.15 -65.01 -19.63
N GLU A 623 6.24 -66.31 -19.95
CA GLU A 623 5.25 -66.97 -20.83
C GLU A 623 3.84 -67.11 -20.18
N VAL A 624 2.84 -66.43 -20.72
CA VAL A 624 1.45 -66.45 -20.24
C VAL A 624 0.60 -67.39 -21.10
N LYS A 625 -0.21 -68.27 -20.48
CA LYS A 625 -1.10 -69.22 -21.16
C LYS A 625 -2.55 -68.96 -20.73
N TYR A 626 -3.50 -69.33 -21.60
CA TYR A 626 -4.94 -69.22 -21.29
C TYR A 626 -5.29 -69.94 -19.98
N LEU A 627 -6.08 -69.27 -19.12
CA LEU A 627 -6.50 -69.73 -17.79
C LEU A 627 -5.38 -70.13 -16.82
N LYS A 628 -4.10 -69.92 -17.16
CA LYS A 628 -2.98 -70.11 -16.24
C LYS A 628 -2.68 -68.79 -15.56
N GLU A 629 -2.96 -68.72 -14.27
CA GLU A 629 -2.60 -67.58 -13.43
C GLU A 629 -1.09 -67.56 -13.17
N LYS A 630 -0.52 -66.36 -13.18
CA LYS A 630 0.84 -66.11 -12.73
C LYS A 630 0.83 -64.92 -11.78
N SER A 631 1.54 -65.04 -10.66
CA SER A 631 1.62 -63.98 -9.66
C SER A 631 3.06 -63.52 -9.44
N ARG A 632 3.22 -62.24 -9.16
CA ARG A 632 4.49 -61.58 -8.80
C ARG A 632 4.27 -60.67 -7.60
N LEU A 633 5.29 -60.54 -6.78
CA LEU A 633 5.25 -59.70 -5.59
C LEU A 633 6.05 -58.42 -5.82
N VAL A 634 5.48 -57.28 -5.41
CA VAL A 634 6.15 -55.99 -5.39
C VAL A 634 6.04 -55.44 -3.98
N THR A 635 7.17 -55.24 -3.32
CA THR A 635 7.21 -54.65 -1.98
C THR A 635 7.31 -53.14 -2.09
N VAL A 636 6.40 -52.45 -1.42
CA VAL A 636 6.34 -51.00 -1.27
C VAL A 636 6.79 -50.68 0.14
N ALA A 637 7.93 -50.01 0.29
CA ALA A 637 8.48 -49.66 1.59
C ALA A 637 8.55 -48.14 1.78
N ASN A 638 8.03 -47.65 2.90
CA ASN A 638 8.19 -46.25 3.28
C ASN A 638 9.59 -46.05 3.87
N VAL A 639 10.46 -45.39 3.12
CA VAL A 639 11.84 -45.05 3.51
C VAL A 639 11.97 -43.60 3.98
N GLY A 640 10.86 -42.86 4.00
CA GLY A 640 10.78 -41.48 4.48
C GLY A 640 10.68 -41.37 6.00
N GLN A 641 10.53 -40.13 6.48
CA GLN A 641 10.34 -39.80 7.90
C GLN A 641 8.88 -39.55 8.27
N VAL A 642 7.98 -39.52 7.28
CA VAL A 642 6.54 -39.27 7.44
C VAL A 642 5.72 -40.43 6.89
N PRO A 643 4.48 -40.63 7.35
CA PRO A 643 3.57 -41.61 6.77
C PRO A 643 3.36 -41.37 5.27
N ALA A 644 3.26 -42.45 4.49
CA ALA A 644 3.09 -42.40 3.05
C ALA A 644 1.82 -43.14 2.63
N SER A 645 0.85 -42.41 2.10
CA SER A 645 -0.40 -42.97 1.57
C SER A 645 -0.26 -43.22 0.07
N VAL A 646 -0.48 -44.47 -0.35
CA VAL A 646 -0.30 -44.92 -1.73
C VAL A 646 -1.58 -45.47 -2.34
N HIS A 647 -1.79 -45.22 -3.63
CA HIS A 647 -2.90 -45.79 -4.42
C HIS A 647 -2.53 -45.88 -5.91
N PHE A 648 -3.21 -46.75 -6.66
CA PHE A 648 -3.05 -46.81 -8.13
C PHE A 648 -3.89 -45.72 -8.81
N VAL A 649 -3.30 -45.05 -9.81
CA VAL A 649 -4.01 -44.04 -10.61
C VAL A 649 -4.84 -44.69 -11.71
N ASP A 650 -6.05 -44.18 -11.93
CA ASP A 650 -6.93 -44.66 -13.00
C ASP A 650 -6.36 -44.36 -14.38
N ARG A 651 -6.60 -45.27 -15.32
CA ARG A 651 -6.21 -45.06 -16.71
C ARG A 651 -7.12 -44.06 -17.41
N PRO A 652 -6.57 -43.10 -18.16
CA PRO A 652 -7.37 -42.35 -19.13
C PRO A 652 -7.74 -43.29 -20.29
N VAL A 653 -8.99 -43.74 -20.33
CA VAL A 653 -9.52 -44.60 -21.41
C VAL A 653 -10.37 -43.75 -22.36
N PRO A 654 -10.31 -43.96 -23.69
CA PRO A 654 -11.25 -43.32 -24.62
C PRO A 654 -12.71 -43.69 -24.27
N PRO A 655 -13.69 -42.79 -24.51
CA PRO A 655 -15.07 -43.02 -24.10
C PRO A 655 -15.63 -44.30 -24.76
N GLY A 656 -16.01 -45.28 -23.92
CA GLY A 656 -16.61 -46.55 -24.35
C GLY A 656 -15.95 -47.85 -23.86
N ASN A 657 -14.87 -47.77 -23.08
CA ASN A 657 -14.27 -48.93 -22.39
C ASN A 657 -14.45 -48.79 -20.87
N ASP A 658 -14.54 -49.92 -20.15
CA ASP A 658 -14.68 -49.96 -18.69
C ASP A 658 -13.58 -49.14 -17.99
N GLU A 659 -13.98 -48.17 -17.16
CA GLU A 659 -13.08 -47.39 -16.31
C GLU A 659 -12.49 -48.29 -15.22
N GLY A 660 -11.16 -48.35 -15.13
CA GLY A 660 -10.47 -49.13 -14.10
C GLY A 660 -8.99 -48.79 -14.01
N SER A 661 -8.43 -48.87 -12.80
CA SER A 661 -7.01 -48.61 -12.51
C SER A 661 -6.06 -49.67 -13.06
N LEU A 662 -6.58 -50.86 -13.42
CA LEU A 662 -5.81 -52.00 -13.90
C LEU A 662 -6.41 -52.59 -15.19
N PRO A 663 -5.59 -53.18 -16.07
CA PRO A 663 -6.08 -53.94 -17.24
C PRO A 663 -6.97 -55.11 -16.83
N THR A 664 -7.95 -55.48 -17.65
CA THR A 664 -8.89 -56.60 -17.38
C THR A 664 -8.22 -57.97 -17.20
N TRP A 665 -6.95 -58.12 -17.59
CA TRP A 665 -6.16 -59.34 -17.44
C TRP A 665 -5.23 -59.32 -16.21
N LEU A 666 -5.20 -58.23 -15.46
CA LEU A 666 -4.32 -58.00 -14.30
C LEU A 666 -5.15 -57.61 -13.07
N SER A 667 -4.81 -58.21 -11.94
CA SER A 667 -5.38 -57.86 -10.63
C SER A 667 -4.25 -57.54 -9.65
N ALA A 668 -4.46 -56.58 -8.76
CA ALA A 668 -3.53 -56.25 -7.68
C ALA A 668 -4.23 -56.48 -6.34
N THR A 669 -3.55 -57.16 -5.43
CA THR A 669 -4.02 -57.39 -4.05
C THR A 669 -2.93 -56.95 -3.09
N PHE A 670 -3.27 -56.08 -2.16
CA PHE A 670 -2.38 -55.65 -1.09
C PHE A 670 -2.46 -56.65 0.06
N ASP A 671 -1.35 -56.87 0.77
CA ASP A 671 -1.30 -57.76 1.95
C ASP A 671 -1.86 -57.13 3.23
N ARG A 672 -2.40 -55.91 3.13
CA ARG A 672 -3.05 -55.15 4.21
C ARG A 672 -4.45 -54.71 3.78
N ASP A 673 -5.32 -54.52 4.78
CA ASP A 673 -6.64 -53.95 4.58
C ASP A 673 -6.52 -52.46 4.20
N SER A 674 -7.39 -51.97 3.30
CA SER A 674 -7.38 -50.56 2.90
C SER A 674 -7.88 -49.66 4.03
N ASP A 675 -7.38 -48.43 4.09
CA ASP A 675 -7.73 -47.48 5.16
C ASP A 675 -9.23 -47.09 5.12
N ASN A 676 -9.86 -47.18 3.94
CA ASN A 676 -11.27 -46.86 3.71
C ASN A 676 -12.22 -48.08 3.81
N ALA A 677 -11.81 -49.18 4.47
CA ALA A 677 -12.61 -50.41 4.57
C ALA A 677 -13.86 -50.32 5.50
N SER A 678 -14.30 -49.12 5.92
CA SER A 678 -15.47 -48.95 6.78
C SER A 678 -16.79 -48.94 5.99
N LYS A 679 -17.52 -50.05 6.05
CA LYS A 679 -18.98 -50.21 5.91
C LYS A 679 -19.73 -49.09 5.16
N ASP A 680 -19.63 -49.08 3.85
CA ASP A 680 -20.75 -48.90 2.90
C ASP A 680 -20.15 -49.03 1.49
N GLU A 681 -20.42 -50.14 0.82
CA GLU A 681 -19.95 -50.39 -0.56
C GLU A 681 -20.63 -49.41 -1.54
N LYS A 682 -20.11 -48.19 -1.64
CA LYS A 682 -20.22 -47.40 -2.86
C LYS A 682 -18.96 -47.68 -3.69
N ALA A 683 -19.16 -48.28 -4.85
CA ALA A 683 -18.15 -48.93 -5.68
C ALA A 683 -17.10 -48.00 -6.34
N ASP A 684 -17.00 -46.73 -5.93
CA ASP A 684 -16.18 -45.70 -6.60
C ASP A 684 -15.10 -45.05 -5.71
N GLU A 685 -14.94 -45.46 -4.44
CA GLU A 685 -13.87 -44.90 -3.60
C GLU A 685 -12.54 -45.64 -3.79
N LYS A 686 -11.49 -44.88 -4.15
CA LYS A 686 -10.14 -45.38 -4.39
C LYS A 686 -9.56 -45.99 -3.10
N GLN A 687 -9.15 -47.24 -3.19
CA GLN A 687 -8.50 -47.94 -2.07
C GLN A 687 -7.11 -47.33 -1.82
N THR A 688 -6.97 -46.67 -0.68
CA THR A 688 -5.73 -46.02 -0.23
C THR A 688 -5.11 -46.84 0.89
N TYR A 689 -3.78 -46.91 0.89
CA TYR A 689 -3.00 -47.67 1.86
C TYR A 689 -1.91 -46.79 2.47
N THR A 690 -1.98 -46.54 3.78
CA THR A 690 -1.02 -45.71 4.50
C THR A 690 0.06 -46.56 5.16
N LEU A 691 1.31 -46.19 4.93
CA LEU A 691 2.50 -46.86 5.48
C LEU A 691 3.22 -45.93 6.46
N GLU A 692 3.38 -46.36 7.71
CA GLU A 692 4.20 -45.63 8.69
C GLU A 692 5.70 -45.67 8.33
N PRO A 693 6.53 -44.73 8.80
CA PRO A 693 7.96 -44.73 8.55
C PRO A 693 8.63 -46.08 8.91
N GLY A 694 9.31 -46.70 7.95
CA GLY A 694 9.96 -48.00 8.11
C GLY A 694 9.04 -49.21 7.89
N GLU A 695 7.74 -49.01 7.66
CA GLU A 695 6.83 -50.08 7.28
C GLU A 695 6.93 -50.43 5.79
N ALA A 696 6.62 -51.69 5.48
CA ALA A 696 6.50 -52.17 4.13
C ALA A 696 5.18 -52.93 3.93
N CYS A 697 4.66 -52.88 2.71
CA CYS A 697 3.48 -53.60 2.26
C CYS A 697 3.81 -54.33 0.96
N SER A 698 3.28 -55.53 0.80
CA SER A 698 3.49 -56.33 -0.40
C SER A 698 2.26 -56.30 -1.29
N ILE A 699 2.45 -55.87 -2.54
CA ILE A 699 1.44 -55.91 -3.59
C ILE A 699 1.65 -57.18 -4.39
N ARG A 700 0.68 -58.09 -4.34
CA ARG A 700 0.61 -59.26 -5.20
C ARG A 700 -0.12 -58.90 -6.49
N LEU A 701 0.63 -58.87 -7.58
CA LEU A 701 0.12 -58.70 -8.93
C LEU A 701 -0.16 -60.07 -9.54
N SER A 702 -1.43 -60.36 -9.85
CA SER A 702 -1.90 -61.61 -10.45
C SER A 702 -2.38 -61.38 -11.88
N LEU A 703 -1.69 -62.00 -12.84
CA LEU A 703 -2.02 -61.99 -14.26
C LEU A 703 -2.79 -63.25 -14.62
N ARG A 704 -4.02 -63.09 -15.12
CA ARG A 704 -4.84 -64.20 -15.62
C ARG A 704 -5.68 -63.78 -16.82
N VAL A 705 -5.47 -64.45 -17.96
CA VAL A 705 -6.30 -64.27 -19.15
C VAL A 705 -7.43 -65.32 -19.13
N SER A 706 -8.65 -64.88 -18.81
CA SER A 706 -9.87 -65.72 -18.75
C SER A 706 -10.87 -65.41 -19.88
N VAL A 707 -10.91 -64.17 -20.37
CA VAL A 707 -11.90 -63.71 -21.35
C VAL A 707 -11.48 -64.11 -22.78
N LEU A 708 -12.37 -64.81 -23.49
CA LEU A 708 -12.13 -65.30 -24.86
C LEU A 708 -11.92 -64.17 -25.89
N GLU A 709 -12.53 -63.00 -25.68
CA GLU A 709 -12.31 -61.82 -26.52
C GLU A 709 -10.87 -61.31 -26.41
N THR A 710 -10.35 -61.18 -25.18
CA THR A 710 -8.94 -60.83 -24.91
C THR A 710 -8.00 -61.84 -25.55
N VAL A 711 -8.31 -63.14 -25.46
CA VAL A 711 -7.55 -64.21 -26.12
C VAL A 711 -7.53 -64.04 -27.65
N ASN A 712 -8.66 -63.69 -28.27
CA ASN A 712 -8.74 -63.43 -29.71
C ASN A 712 -7.83 -62.26 -30.10
N LYS A 713 -7.92 -61.13 -29.37
CA LYS A 713 -7.09 -59.93 -29.58
C LYS A 713 -5.59 -60.20 -29.37
N LEU A 714 -5.22 -60.97 -28.34
CA LEU A 714 -3.83 -61.39 -28.11
C LEU A 714 -3.31 -62.33 -29.20
N ASN A 715 -4.16 -63.25 -29.69
CA ASN A 715 -3.82 -64.18 -30.76
C ASN A 715 -3.68 -63.52 -32.13
N SER A 716 -4.41 -62.44 -32.39
CA SER A 716 -4.30 -61.64 -33.62
C SER A 716 -3.19 -60.59 -33.55
N HIS A 717 -2.44 -60.52 -32.45
CA HIS A 717 -1.44 -59.48 -32.14
C HIS A 717 -2.04 -58.06 -32.08
N ALA A 718 -3.36 -57.93 -31.90
CA ALA A 718 -4.03 -56.65 -31.71
C ALA A 718 -3.91 -56.11 -30.28
N LEU A 719 -3.54 -56.96 -29.32
CA LEU A 719 -3.28 -56.61 -27.93
C LEU A 719 -1.93 -57.22 -27.51
N SER A 720 -1.14 -56.49 -26.72
CA SER A 720 0.05 -56.99 -26.01
C SER A 720 -0.20 -57.04 -24.51
N LEU A 721 0.56 -57.86 -23.78
CA LEU A 721 0.54 -57.89 -22.31
C LEU A 721 1.66 -57.00 -21.76
N ASP A 722 1.78 -55.79 -22.31
CA ASP A 722 2.78 -54.80 -21.91
C ASP A 722 2.05 -53.57 -21.37
N ASP A 723 2.43 -53.12 -20.18
CA ASP A 723 1.71 -52.08 -19.45
C ASP A 723 2.64 -51.27 -18.53
N VAL A 724 2.20 -50.11 -18.04
CA VAL A 724 2.86 -49.32 -17.00
C VAL A 724 1.83 -48.91 -15.96
N LEU A 725 1.95 -49.44 -14.75
CA LEU A 725 1.12 -49.02 -13.62
C LEU A 725 1.72 -47.77 -12.98
N VAL A 726 0.86 -46.84 -12.56
CA VAL A 726 1.28 -45.64 -11.82
C VAL A 726 0.80 -45.78 -10.38
N LEU A 727 1.75 -45.94 -9.47
CA LEU A 727 1.49 -45.88 -8.04
C LEU A 727 1.73 -44.44 -7.57
N ARG A 728 0.66 -43.76 -7.20
CA ARG A 728 0.71 -42.40 -6.67
C ARG A 728 0.95 -42.43 -5.17
N VAL A 729 1.87 -41.60 -4.71
CA VAL A 729 2.09 -41.30 -3.30
C VAL A 729 1.48 -39.92 -3.05
N GLU A 730 0.55 -39.80 -2.12
CA GLU A 730 -0.04 -38.51 -1.77
C GLU A 730 1.05 -37.55 -1.28
N ASN A 731 1.11 -36.34 -1.85
CA ASN A 731 2.14 -35.33 -1.58
C ASN A 731 3.60 -35.82 -1.83
N GLY A 732 3.78 -36.94 -2.54
CA GLY A 732 5.06 -37.53 -2.88
C GLY A 732 5.31 -37.61 -4.39
N ARG A 733 6.28 -38.43 -4.80
CA ARG A 733 6.56 -38.70 -6.22
C ARG A 733 5.74 -39.88 -6.71
N ASP A 734 5.23 -39.79 -7.95
CA ASP A 734 4.59 -40.92 -8.63
C ASP A 734 5.65 -41.96 -9.03
N HIS A 735 5.35 -43.24 -8.82
CA HIS A 735 6.19 -44.37 -9.22
C HIS A 735 5.59 -45.11 -10.41
N PHE A 736 6.41 -45.33 -11.45
CA PHE A 736 6.02 -46.02 -12.67
C PHE A 736 6.54 -47.46 -12.64
N LEU A 737 5.63 -48.42 -12.72
CA LEU A 737 5.93 -49.85 -12.66
C LEU A 737 5.63 -50.51 -14.01
N PRO A 738 6.64 -50.70 -14.87
CA PRO A 738 6.44 -51.38 -16.14
C PRO A 738 6.18 -52.88 -15.93
N ILE A 739 5.18 -53.40 -16.65
CA ILE A 739 4.73 -54.79 -16.62
C ILE A 739 4.88 -55.39 -18.00
N ARG A 740 5.37 -56.63 -18.05
CA ARG A 740 5.57 -57.37 -19.28
C ARG A 740 5.09 -58.82 -19.17
N GLY A 741 4.46 -59.31 -20.22
CA GLY A 741 4.04 -60.71 -20.37
C GLY A 741 4.14 -61.20 -21.80
N GLN A 742 4.69 -62.39 -22.01
CA GLN A 742 4.74 -63.01 -23.33
C GLN A 742 3.53 -63.92 -23.53
N TRP A 743 2.52 -63.45 -24.26
CA TRP A 743 1.36 -64.27 -24.58
C TRP A 743 1.74 -65.49 -25.42
N MET A 744 1.34 -66.69 -24.98
CA MET A 744 1.56 -67.93 -25.70
C MET A 744 0.34 -68.28 -26.55
N GLN A 745 0.50 -68.25 -27.88
CA GLN A 745 -0.59 -68.43 -28.84
C GLN A 745 -1.43 -69.66 -28.51
N SER A 746 -2.75 -69.47 -28.55
CA SER A 746 -3.74 -70.49 -28.24
C SER A 746 -4.63 -70.77 -29.45
N ALA A 747 -5.09 -72.01 -29.59
CA ALA A 747 -6.10 -72.38 -30.58
C ALA A 747 -7.49 -71.76 -30.25
N LEU A 748 -7.70 -71.41 -28.98
CA LEU A 748 -8.94 -70.78 -28.51
C LEU A 748 -9.09 -69.35 -29.06
N GLY A 749 -10.32 -68.93 -29.37
CA GLY A 749 -10.60 -67.60 -29.91
C GLY A 749 -10.17 -67.37 -31.37
N ARG A 750 -9.84 -68.43 -32.12
CA ARG A 750 -9.50 -68.36 -33.56
C ARG A 750 -10.62 -68.94 -34.41
N SER A 751 -10.78 -68.41 -35.64
CA SER A 751 -11.71 -68.97 -36.60
C SER A 751 -11.27 -70.35 -37.09
N ILE A 752 -12.23 -71.20 -37.47
CA ILE A 752 -11.98 -72.52 -38.03
C ILE A 752 -11.04 -72.43 -39.26
N ASP A 753 -11.22 -71.43 -40.12
CA ASP A 753 -10.35 -71.17 -41.29
C ASP A 753 -8.87 -70.95 -40.90
N LYS A 754 -8.60 -70.30 -39.77
CA LYS A 754 -7.22 -70.13 -39.28
C LYS A 754 -6.66 -71.41 -38.66
N LEU A 755 -7.50 -72.25 -38.06
CA LEU A 755 -7.08 -73.49 -37.41
C LEU A 755 -6.71 -74.58 -38.43
N ILE A 756 -7.43 -74.69 -39.55
CA ILE A 756 -7.12 -75.66 -40.62
C ILE A 756 -5.81 -75.35 -41.36
N ARG A 757 -5.26 -74.14 -41.21
CA ARG A 757 -4.00 -73.71 -41.83
C ARG A 757 -2.78 -73.94 -40.92
N ILE A 758 -2.96 -74.50 -39.73
CA ILE A 758 -1.88 -74.78 -38.77
C ILE A 758 -1.19 -76.10 -39.15
N PRO A 759 0.13 -76.12 -39.39
CA PRO A 759 0.86 -77.33 -39.78
C PRO A 759 0.99 -78.35 -38.65
N GLU A 760 1.33 -79.60 -39.01
CA GLU A 760 1.56 -80.72 -38.08
C GLU A 760 2.69 -80.39 -37.10
N GLY A 761 2.31 -80.01 -35.88
CA GLY A 761 3.22 -79.40 -34.91
C GLY A 761 2.54 -78.47 -33.91
N GLY A 762 1.30 -78.07 -34.21
CA GLY A 762 0.44 -77.31 -33.31
C GLY A 762 0.77 -75.81 -33.30
N ILE A 763 -0.16 -75.02 -32.77
CA ILE A 763 -0.15 -73.55 -32.90
C ILE A 763 1.08 -72.88 -32.26
N ARG A 764 1.69 -73.55 -31.28
CA ARG A 764 2.88 -73.03 -30.58
C ARG A 764 4.18 -73.17 -31.39
N LYS A 765 4.24 -74.06 -32.39
CA LYS A 765 5.39 -74.11 -33.34
C LYS A 765 5.32 -73.02 -34.42
N LEU A 766 4.14 -72.43 -34.63
CA LEU A 766 3.90 -71.28 -35.50
C LEU A 766 4.34 -69.97 -34.82
N GLN A 767 4.25 -69.94 -33.49
CA GLN A 767 4.74 -68.84 -32.67
C GLN A 767 6.27 -68.74 -32.85
N ARG A 768 6.74 -67.67 -33.50
CA ARG A 768 8.13 -67.35 -33.93
C ARG A 768 8.50 -67.66 -35.39
N GLN A 769 7.59 -68.18 -36.22
CA GLN A 769 7.82 -68.26 -37.67
C GLN A 769 7.43 -66.95 -38.35
N LYS A 770 8.43 -66.18 -38.83
CA LYS A 770 8.16 -65.11 -39.81
C LYS A 770 7.85 -65.76 -41.17
N PRO A 771 6.83 -65.33 -41.91
CA PRO A 771 6.56 -65.87 -43.24
C PRO A 771 7.76 -65.61 -44.16
N VAL A 772 8.37 -66.68 -44.68
CA VAL A 772 9.45 -66.61 -45.66
C VAL A 772 8.84 -66.23 -47.00
N SER A 773 9.02 -64.99 -47.46
CA SER A 773 8.64 -64.59 -48.82
C SER A 773 9.59 -65.25 -49.83
N LYS A 774 9.09 -66.21 -50.61
CA LYS A 774 9.82 -66.77 -51.76
C LYS A 774 9.65 -65.84 -52.96
N ASN A 775 10.75 -65.25 -53.43
CA ASN A 775 11.02 -65.04 -54.85
C ASN A 775 12.51 -65.36 -55.09
N PRO A 776 12.87 -66.24 -56.06
CA PRO A 776 14.24 -66.66 -56.31
C PRO A 776 14.92 -65.84 -57.43
N SER A 777 16.26 -65.92 -57.44
CA SER A 777 17.26 -65.40 -58.41
C SER A 777 17.77 -63.98 -58.13
N ALA A 778 19.08 -63.68 -58.06
CA ALA A 778 20.29 -64.49 -58.18
C ALA A 778 21.48 -63.80 -57.48
N THR A 779 22.29 -64.61 -56.80
CA THR A 779 23.75 -64.53 -56.54
C THR A 779 24.38 -63.28 -55.90
N THR A 780 24.50 -63.38 -54.57
CA THR A 780 25.70 -63.18 -53.72
C THR A 780 26.88 -62.34 -54.23
N SER A 781 27.20 -61.27 -53.49
CA SER A 781 28.52 -61.10 -52.87
C SER A 781 28.41 -60.20 -51.63
N GLN A 782 29.30 -60.50 -50.68
CA GLN A 782 29.32 -60.13 -49.27
C GLN A 782 29.58 -58.64 -48.98
N GLU A 783 29.16 -58.29 -47.76
CA GLU A 783 29.79 -57.40 -46.80
C GLU A 783 29.47 -55.89 -46.79
N ASP A 784 29.27 -55.47 -45.54
CA ASP A 784 29.43 -54.16 -44.93
C ASP A 784 28.28 -53.13 -44.94
N ASN A 785 27.59 -53.18 -43.78
CA ASN A 785 27.56 -52.14 -42.74
C ASN A 785 26.63 -50.92 -42.87
N THR A 786 26.15 -50.53 -41.68
CA THR A 786 25.81 -49.17 -41.24
C THR A 786 24.53 -48.49 -41.76
N THR A 787 23.72 -48.04 -40.78
CA THR A 787 22.97 -46.76 -40.70
C THR A 787 21.98 -46.43 -41.83
N ALA A 788 20.84 -45.78 -41.65
CA ALA A 788 20.03 -45.25 -40.57
C ALA A 788 18.85 -44.58 -41.31
N SER A 789 17.76 -44.26 -40.59
CA SER A 789 16.88 -43.12 -40.95
C SER A 789 16.00 -43.31 -42.22
N THR A 790 14.82 -42.72 -42.39
CA THR A 790 13.91 -41.90 -41.58
C THR A 790 12.61 -41.74 -42.40
N LEU A 791 11.54 -41.31 -41.73
CA LEU A 791 10.51 -40.37 -42.20
C LEU A 791 9.62 -40.75 -43.40
N THR A 792 8.32 -40.54 -43.24
CA THR A 792 7.49 -39.85 -44.25
C THR A 792 6.47 -38.98 -43.49
N ALA A 793 6.50 -37.65 -43.54
CA ALA A 793 6.46 -36.69 -44.64
C ALA A 793 5.03 -36.35 -45.09
N LYS A 794 4.76 -35.04 -45.15
CA LYS A 794 4.39 -34.24 -46.34
C LYS A 794 3.80 -32.91 -45.89
N ALA A 795 3.90 -31.77 -46.59
CA ALA A 795 4.60 -31.33 -47.79
C ALA A 795 4.27 -29.82 -47.93
N LYS A 796 5.17 -28.97 -48.44
CA LYS A 796 5.13 -28.29 -49.76
C LYS A 796 5.80 -26.92 -49.56
N GLU A 797 6.48 -26.25 -50.48
CA GLU A 797 6.66 -26.41 -51.94
C GLU A 797 7.85 -25.55 -52.39
N ASN A 798 8.52 -26.02 -53.45
CA ASN A 798 9.20 -25.33 -54.57
C ASN A 798 10.11 -24.12 -54.29
N GLU A 799 11.43 -24.24 -54.53
CA GLU A 799 12.16 -24.45 -55.81
C GLU A 799 12.52 -23.14 -56.52
N GLY A 800 13.81 -23.03 -56.85
CA GLY A 800 14.38 -21.96 -57.66
C GLY A 800 15.91 -21.96 -57.62
N THR A 801 16.53 -23.00 -58.19
CA THR A 801 17.97 -23.12 -58.45
C THR A 801 18.44 -22.19 -59.58
N HIS A 802 19.65 -21.62 -59.48
CA HIS A 802 20.68 -21.76 -60.53
C HIS A 802 22.08 -21.22 -60.16
N ALA A 803 23.07 -22.09 -60.36
CA ALA A 803 24.35 -21.91 -61.05
C ALA A 803 25.45 -20.93 -60.56
N ASP A 804 26.64 -21.54 -60.39
CA ASP A 804 27.94 -21.17 -60.94
C ASP A 804 28.78 -19.99 -60.39
N LYS A 805 30.04 -20.38 -60.12
CA LYS A 805 31.31 -19.68 -60.42
C LYS A 805 31.79 -18.51 -59.55
N GLU A 806 32.93 -18.80 -58.91
CA GLU A 806 34.23 -18.17 -59.17
C GLU A 806 34.47 -16.74 -58.65
N THR A 807 35.71 -16.55 -58.16
CA THR A 807 36.47 -15.31 -57.94
C THR A 807 36.57 -14.72 -56.52
N ASP A 808 37.82 -14.76 -56.05
CA ASP A 808 38.55 -13.80 -55.22
C ASP A 808 37.96 -12.39 -55.12
N THR A 809 38.02 -11.79 -53.92
CA THR A 809 39.03 -10.74 -53.62
C THR A 809 38.81 -10.11 -52.24
N GLU A 810 39.94 -9.81 -51.60
CA GLU A 810 40.10 -8.89 -50.48
C GLU A 810 39.39 -7.54 -50.72
N THR A 811 38.85 -6.90 -49.67
CA THR A 811 39.41 -5.66 -49.06
C THR A 811 38.37 -4.90 -48.22
N LYS A 812 38.80 -4.56 -46.98
CA LYS A 812 38.71 -3.25 -46.31
C LYS A 812 37.50 -2.33 -46.56
N THR A 813 36.72 -2.09 -45.48
CA THR A 813 36.27 -0.78 -44.88
C THR A 813 35.66 0.32 -45.79
N PRO A 814 35.10 1.44 -45.25
CA PRO A 814 34.38 1.70 -43.99
C PRO A 814 33.09 2.52 -44.20
N SER A 815 32.27 2.65 -43.15
CA SER A 815 31.78 3.94 -42.60
C SER A 815 31.01 3.69 -41.32
#